data_AF-A0A316NU94-F1
#
_entry.id   AF-A0A316NU94-F1
#
_cell.length_a   1.000
_cell.length_b   1.000
_cell.length_c   1.000
_cell.angle_alpha   90.00
_cell.angle_beta   90.00
_cell.angle_gamma   90.00
#
_symmetry.space_group_name_H-M   'P 1'
#
loop_
_entity.id
_entity.type
_entity.pdbx_description
1 polymer ?
#
loop_
_entity_poly.entity_id
_entity_poly.type
_entity_poly.pdbx_seq_one_letter_code
_entity_poly.pdbx_strand_id
1 'polypeptide(L)'
;MESPEGINKSILISLCDSLSELFREKSAGGSESALYSMDEESLLRAVNIETVFDGVKRGRAMIRYCWENGFSTLWDLRDFDFSSEKIIGAGADTAEAYKNAYKLAVKQAINPASVESENGTDPIKRFLEMYAALKGNARNCLLLKAQGMTLQEIGDSIGVTRERVRQIIANAVRKLNSVNGPILERLMQGRSYFYKSDIKTLFSVPEHLDCFVYILENTEAVYYFEFADKFVDPKLIPDDWDMQLHTIEHELVGEVVNYYDILEEVDTELAKRKLNFLDADDFMGFLFEQHYIALGDYVIKRRGAYKRICYDVIRRHFKSGIKLDSDDENQDMLRMREIIFKEYAGYALPDNNRAITARVSPDLILCGRGRYCAPENTVLDEPLFGEIVEYINNANESSLYYSEIFAAFSGRLLAETSVDNANYLHGALKYLYPDDFEYERDLLVKRGMLRVAFGERLANAIKSNGGPITKKELLKQFPGVTDIRIANAIASNPKLIQWDYNEFNHIDNVRCTDSDAEQLHIILGELLSTQGGYSSENNFYTAVKNKYPEFLEKNKIESSLNLFYVAAYLFGNDYRFSRPHIASQAFPDMELTNINVARFFVADRPELYYWELAQISQTAGWTNGTFTIILNAVEEDYIKVDLNRYIHKSLFSIAPDAIDSIRHQLERLVGDSGYYGIFAIFNYDGFPLIDYEWNEHLLQSIIENYDLGFKLLEPTVKDRRYKKGIIVPQGNPCQSFEDFVIAQMKIDGITSIAKDAFSGYLRRKGLVLTATIPIELYDGDGLRLEGNNFVFG
;
A
#
# COMPACT_ATOMS: atom_id res chain seq x y z
N MET A 1 23.54 -16.47 -12.57
CA MET A 1 24.45 -15.33 -12.39
C MET A 1 25.39 -15.32 -13.57
N GLU A 2 24.92 -14.65 -14.62
CA GLU A 2 25.69 -14.28 -15.80
C GLU A 2 26.53 -13.04 -15.46
N SER A 3 27.64 -12.88 -16.19
CA SER A 3 28.59 -11.77 -16.09
C SER A 3 27.91 -10.40 -16.33
N PRO A 4 28.29 -9.33 -15.62
CA PRO A 4 27.83 -7.99 -15.95
C PRO A 4 28.61 -7.48 -17.17
N GLU A 5 27.90 -7.36 -18.30
CA GLU A 5 28.35 -6.66 -19.50
C GLU A 5 28.58 -5.16 -19.23
N GLY A 6 29.55 -4.61 -19.95
CA GLY A 6 30.13 -3.29 -19.71
C GLY A 6 29.20 -2.12 -20.00
N ILE A 7 29.24 -1.14 -19.10
CA ILE A 7 28.70 0.20 -19.32
C ILE A 7 29.62 0.91 -20.33
N ASN A 8 29.02 1.38 -21.42
CA ASN A 8 29.69 2.06 -22.52
C ASN A 8 30.19 3.45 -22.05
N LYS A 9 31.52 3.62 -21.94
CA LYS A 9 32.20 4.87 -21.53
C LYS A 9 31.82 6.11 -22.36
N SER A 10 31.20 5.94 -23.53
CA SER A 10 30.73 7.05 -24.37
C SER A 10 29.47 7.75 -23.85
N ILE A 11 28.64 7.09 -23.04
CA ILE A 11 27.39 7.69 -22.51
C ILE A 11 27.68 8.63 -21.33
N LEU A 12 28.71 8.36 -20.53
CA LEU A 12 29.16 9.21 -19.42
C LEU A 12 29.74 10.55 -19.89
N ILE A 13 30.38 10.57 -21.07
CA ILE A 13 30.97 11.80 -21.62
C ILE A 13 29.89 12.72 -22.22
N SER A 14 28.84 12.14 -22.83
CA SER A 14 27.71 12.90 -23.40
C SER A 14 26.87 13.66 -22.35
N LEU A 15 26.82 13.18 -21.10
CA LEU A 15 26.06 13.84 -20.02
C LEU A 15 26.81 15.03 -19.42
N CYS A 16 28.15 15.01 -19.39
CA CYS A 16 28.97 16.14 -18.95
C CYS A 16 28.96 17.32 -19.94
N ASP A 17 28.91 17.03 -21.24
CA ASP A 17 28.83 18.08 -22.28
C ASP A 17 27.47 18.79 -22.25
N SER A 18 26.39 18.08 -21.91
CA SER A 18 25.02 18.63 -21.88
C SER A 18 24.76 19.56 -20.69
N LEU A 19 25.48 19.37 -19.57
CA LEU A 19 25.41 20.27 -18.40
C LEU A 19 26.15 21.59 -18.64
N SER A 20 27.18 21.58 -19.48
CA SER A 20 27.97 22.77 -19.81
C SER A 20 27.22 23.77 -20.71
N GLU A 21 26.26 23.31 -21.53
CA GLU A 21 25.45 24.16 -22.41
C GLU A 21 24.26 24.82 -21.71
N LEU A 22 23.72 24.22 -20.63
CA LEU A 22 22.58 24.77 -19.88
C LEU A 22 22.92 26.02 -19.04
N PHE A 23 24.20 26.29 -18.78
CA PHE A 23 24.66 27.45 -18.00
C PHE A 23 25.00 28.69 -18.86
N ARG A 24 24.85 28.65 -20.20
CA ARG A 24 25.26 29.77 -21.08
C ARG A 24 24.15 30.69 -21.59
N GLU A 25 22.87 30.41 -21.35
CA GLU A 25 21.78 31.29 -21.81
C GLU A 25 21.17 32.10 -20.67
N LYS A 26 21.87 33.15 -20.23
CA LYS A 26 21.28 34.36 -19.62
C LYS A 26 22.32 35.47 -19.44
N SER A 27 22.56 36.25 -20.49
CA SER A 27 22.88 37.69 -20.41
C SER A 27 23.17 38.26 -21.82
N ALA A 28 22.10 38.49 -22.59
CA ALA A 28 22.19 39.36 -23.76
C ALA A 28 21.85 40.79 -23.34
N GLY A 29 22.80 41.71 -23.47
CA GLY A 29 22.52 43.15 -23.41
C GLY A 29 23.73 44.07 -23.21
N GLY A 30 24.25 44.63 -24.31
CA GLY A 30 24.58 46.07 -24.34
C GLY A 30 26.04 46.55 -24.32
N SER A 31 26.53 46.89 -25.51
CA SER A 31 27.46 47.99 -25.87
C SER A 31 28.98 47.82 -25.74
N GLU A 32 29.65 48.16 -26.85
CA GLU A 32 31.09 48.12 -27.10
C GLU A 32 31.89 49.07 -26.17
N SER A 33 32.67 48.47 -25.28
CA SER A 33 33.91 48.98 -24.71
C SER A 33 34.80 47.75 -24.53
N ALA A 34 36.07 47.82 -24.91
CA ALA A 34 36.98 46.67 -25.06
C ALA A 34 36.81 45.63 -23.93
N LEU A 35 36.18 44.49 -24.24
CA LEU A 35 35.84 43.47 -23.24
C LEU A 35 37.12 42.79 -22.76
N TYR A 36 37.53 43.12 -21.54
CA TYR A 36 38.40 42.27 -20.75
C TYR A 36 37.69 40.93 -20.47
N SER A 37 38.42 39.81 -20.53
CA SER A 37 37.87 38.50 -20.11
C SER A 37 37.63 38.46 -18.59
N MET A 38 36.86 37.47 -18.09
CA MET A 38 36.65 37.30 -16.65
C MET A 38 37.96 37.11 -15.85
N ASP A 39 38.97 36.50 -16.49
CA ASP A 39 40.30 36.32 -15.89
C ASP A 39 41.06 37.66 -15.83
N GLU A 40 40.97 38.47 -16.89
CA GLU A 40 41.58 39.80 -16.94
C GLU A 40 40.94 40.78 -15.95
N GLU A 41 39.62 40.70 -15.76
CA GLU A 41 38.90 41.46 -14.73
C GLU A 41 39.43 41.13 -13.33
N SER A 42 39.55 39.84 -13.02
CA SER A 42 40.05 39.38 -11.72
C SER A 42 41.47 39.85 -11.45
N LEU A 43 42.35 39.82 -12.47
CA LEU A 43 43.72 40.32 -12.37
C LEU A 43 43.79 41.84 -12.14
N LEU A 44 42.95 42.62 -12.82
CA LEU A 44 42.91 44.08 -12.66
C LEU A 44 42.31 44.51 -11.31
N ARG A 45 41.37 43.76 -10.76
CA ARG A 45 40.81 44.00 -9.41
C ARG A 45 41.83 43.72 -8.29
N ALA A 46 42.85 42.91 -8.54
CA ALA A 46 43.88 42.59 -7.56
C ALA A 46 44.94 43.69 -7.36
N VAL A 47 45.00 44.70 -8.23
CA VAL A 47 46.02 45.77 -8.17
C VAL A 47 45.43 47.08 -7.64
N ASN A 48 45.91 47.51 -6.47
CA ASN A 48 45.48 48.76 -5.83
C ASN A 48 46.04 50.01 -6.52
N ILE A 49 45.24 51.06 -6.65
CA ILE A 49 45.67 52.33 -7.28
C ILE A 49 46.86 53.01 -6.59
N GLU A 50 47.08 52.74 -5.29
CA GLU A 50 48.19 53.27 -4.52
C GLU A 50 49.52 52.78 -5.10
N THR A 51 49.61 51.49 -5.43
CA THR A 51 50.83 50.91 -6.01
C THR A 51 51.06 51.36 -7.47
N VAL A 52 50.01 51.83 -8.14
CA VAL A 52 50.05 52.30 -9.54
C VAL A 52 50.58 53.73 -9.63
N PHE A 53 50.14 54.62 -8.73
CA PHE A 53 50.47 56.04 -8.80
C PHE A 53 51.51 56.50 -7.78
N ASP A 54 51.95 55.62 -6.87
CA ASP A 54 53.09 55.93 -6.00
C ASP A 54 54.36 56.11 -6.84
N GLY A 55 55.10 57.20 -6.57
CA GLY A 55 56.25 57.61 -7.38
C GLY A 55 55.94 58.34 -8.70
N VAL A 56 54.68 58.44 -9.15
CA VAL A 56 54.30 59.25 -10.33
C VAL A 56 54.28 60.74 -9.96
N LYS A 57 54.68 61.62 -10.88
CA LYS A 57 54.71 63.08 -10.65
C LYS A 57 53.31 63.59 -10.25
N ARG A 58 53.18 64.13 -9.04
CA ARG A 58 51.91 64.52 -8.38
C ARG A 58 50.94 63.35 -8.08
N GLY A 59 51.38 62.09 -8.12
CA GLY A 59 50.56 60.89 -7.94
C GLY A 59 49.70 60.85 -6.67
N ARG A 60 50.14 61.46 -5.55
CA ARG A 60 49.31 61.60 -4.34
C ARG A 60 48.00 62.36 -4.58
N ALA A 61 47.95 63.31 -5.53
CA ALA A 61 46.73 64.00 -5.90
C ALA A 61 45.76 63.08 -6.66
N MET A 62 46.28 62.17 -7.50
CA MET A 62 45.49 61.15 -8.19
C MET A 62 44.94 60.11 -7.22
N ILE A 63 45.78 59.58 -6.32
CA ILE A 63 45.36 58.62 -5.29
C ILE A 63 44.24 59.20 -4.43
N ARG A 64 44.39 60.46 -3.99
CA ARG A 64 43.37 61.16 -3.22
C ARG A 64 42.06 61.31 -4.01
N TYR A 65 42.13 61.74 -5.27
CA TYR A 65 40.97 61.87 -6.13
C TYR A 65 40.24 60.53 -6.29
N CYS A 66 40.98 59.44 -6.51
CA CYS A 66 40.40 58.12 -6.67
C CYS A 66 39.68 57.65 -5.41
N TRP A 67 40.27 57.79 -4.22
CA TRP A 67 39.60 57.45 -2.96
C TRP A 67 38.33 58.28 -2.72
N GLU A 68 38.39 59.60 -2.98
CA GLU A 68 37.23 60.49 -2.82
C GLU A 68 36.08 60.14 -3.79
N ASN A 69 36.36 59.40 -4.87
CA ASN A 69 35.37 58.95 -5.87
C ASN A 69 35.14 57.42 -5.87
N GLY A 70 35.65 56.70 -4.87
CA GLY A 70 35.41 55.26 -4.70
C GLY A 70 36.16 54.34 -5.68
N PHE A 71 37.22 54.83 -6.34
CA PHE A 71 38.10 53.99 -7.15
C PHE A 71 39.24 53.47 -6.26
N SER A 72 39.40 52.15 -6.17
CA SER A 72 40.42 51.52 -5.32
C SER A 72 41.37 50.59 -6.09
N THR A 73 40.96 50.11 -7.26
CA THR A 73 41.71 49.15 -8.08
C THR A 73 41.94 49.64 -9.51
N LEU A 74 42.83 48.98 -10.27
CA LEU A 74 42.98 49.24 -11.71
C LEU A 74 41.69 49.03 -12.50
N TRP A 75 40.89 48.04 -12.09
CA TRP A 75 39.60 47.76 -12.72
C TRP A 75 38.63 48.94 -12.64
N ASP A 76 38.65 49.66 -11.51
CA ASP A 76 37.76 50.80 -11.29
C ASP A 76 38.07 51.98 -12.23
N LEU A 77 39.30 52.02 -12.76
CA LEU A 77 39.76 53.06 -13.68
C LEU A 77 39.68 52.67 -15.17
N ARG A 78 39.08 51.51 -15.51
CA ARG A 78 39.02 50.98 -16.90
C ARG A 78 38.38 51.92 -17.91
N ASP A 79 37.37 52.67 -17.49
CA ASP A 79 36.67 53.66 -18.31
C ASP A 79 36.99 55.10 -17.88
N PHE A 80 38.04 55.30 -17.07
CA PHE A 80 38.38 56.60 -16.52
C PHE A 80 39.02 57.51 -17.58
N ASP A 81 38.42 58.69 -17.79
CA ASP A 81 38.99 59.73 -18.65
C ASP A 81 40.04 60.55 -17.88
N PHE A 82 41.29 60.35 -18.24
CA PHE A 82 42.45 61.03 -17.66
C PHE A 82 42.64 62.48 -18.15
N SER A 83 41.65 63.11 -18.80
CA SER A 83 41.73 64.50 -19.23
C SER A 83 41.97 65.47 -18.06
N SER A 84 42.75 66.54 -18.30
CA SER A 84 43.17 67.48 -17.25
C SER A 84 42.03 68.28 -16.60
N GLU A 85 40.82 68.26 -17.17
CA GLU A 85 39.65 68.98 -16.66
C GLU A 85 39.02 68.29 -15.43
N LYS A 86 39.28 66.98 -15.21
CA LYS A 86 38.62 66.20 -14.14
C LYS A 86 39.41 66.13 -12.82
N ILE A 87 40.70 66.46 -12.82
CA ILE A 87 41.56 66.33 -11.63
C ILE A 87 42.09 67.71 -11.23
N ILE A 88 41.55 68.26 -10.14
CA ILE A 88 41.90 69.59 -9.63
C ILE A 88 43.41 69.67 -9.35
N GLY A 89 44.12 70.51 -10.11
CA GLY A 89 45.57 70.72 -9.96
C GLY A 89 46.47 69.85 -10.85
N ALA A 90 45.93 69.08 -11.80
CA ALA A 90 46.69 68.39 -12.83
C ALA A 90 46.72 69.21 -14.14
N GLY A 91 47.89 69.67 -14.57
CA GLY A 91 48.07 70.20 -15.93
C GLY A 91 48.13 69.07 -16.96
N ALA A 92 48.08 69.40 -18.25
CA ALA A 92 48.10 68.43 -19.35
C ALA A 92 49.23 67.37 -19.22
N ASP A 93 50.45 67.81 -18.89
CA ASP A 93 51.60 66.91 -18.69
C ASP A 93 51.43 65.92 -17.53
N THR A 94 50.66 66.30 -16.51
CA THR A 94 50.41 65.47 -15.31
C THR A 94 49.32 64.44 -15.58
N ALA A 95 48.26 64.85 -16.29
CA ALA A 95 47.22 63.96 -16.80
C ALA A 95 47.80 62.85 -17.69
N GLU A 96 48.71 63.21 -18.60
CA GLU A 96 49.38 62.23 -19.47
C GLU A 96 50.29 61.27 -18.69
N ALA A 97 50.95 61.75 -17.63
CA ALA A 97 51.73 60.89 -16.73
C ALA A 97 50.86 59.85 -15.99
N TYR A 98 49.65 60.22 -15.55
CA TYR A 98 48.72 59.28 -14.92
C TYR A 98 48.20 58.24 -15.93
N LYS A 99 47.81 58.69 -17.13
CA LYS A 99 47.35 57.79 -18.19
C LYS A 99 48.41 56.76 -18.57
N ASN A 100 49.68 57.17 -18.64
CA ASN A 100 50.78 56.27 -18.95
C ASN A 100 51.09 55.29 -17.81
N ALA A 101 51.03 55.74 -16.55
CA ALA A 101 51.17 54.84 -15.40
C ALA A 101 50.04 53.78 -15.35
N TYR A 102 48.80 54.21 -15.60
CA TYR A 102 47.65 53.30 -15.70
C TYR A 102 47.84 52.25 -16.80
N LYS A 103 48.18 52.67 -18.03
CA LYS A 103 48.40 51.75 -19.16
C LYS A 103 49.53 50.75 -18.90
N LEU A 104 50.61 51.21 -18.26
CA LEU A 104 51.74 50.34 -17.90
C LEU A 104 51.32 49.29 -16.88
N ALA A 105 50.57 49.69 -15.86
CA ALA A 105 50.10 48.80 -14.80
C ALA A 105 49.07 47.79 -15.31
N VAL A 106 48.14 48.19 -16.19
CA VAL A 106 47.20 47.27 -16.88
C VAL A 106 47.97 46.24 -17.71
N LYS A 107 48.98 46.69 -18.48
CA LYS A 107 49.82 45.78 -19.28
C LYS A 107 50.57 44.80 -18.40
N GLN A 108 51.10 45.23 -17.25
CA GLN A 108 51.80 44.36 -16.29
C GLN A 108 50.88 43.39 -15.57
N ALA A 109 49.64 43.80 -15.26
CA ALA A 109 48.66 42.94 -14.60
C ALA A 109 48.14 41.84 -15.54
N ILE A 110 47.88 42.17 -16.81
CA ILE A 110 47.34 41.22 -17.80
C ILE A 110 48.45 40.40 -18.47
N ASN A 111 49.62 41.00 -18.69
CA ASN A 111 50.77 40.37 -19.35
C ASN A 111 52.05 40.66 -18.56
N PRO A 112 52.28 39.96 -17.42
CA PRO A 112 53.43 40.21 -16.54
C PRO A 112 54.80 39.90 -17.19
N ALA A 113 54.84 39.28 -18.38
CA ALA A 113 56.07 39.02 -19.11
C ALA A 113 56.50 40.22 -19.99
N SER A 114 57.14 41.23 -19.38
CA SER A 114 58.25 42.00 -19.98
C SER A 114 58.74 43.09 -19.04
N VAL A 115 59.34 42.67 -17.93
CA VAL A 115 60.46 43.41 -17.35
C VAL A 115 61.62 42.41 -17.32
N GLU A 116 62.49 42.49 -18.33
CA GLU A 116 63.78 41.81 -18.32
C GLU A 116 64.59 42.33 -17.13
N SER A 117 64.68 41.51 -16.07
CA SER A 117 65.79 41.62 -15.12
C SER A 117 66.92 40.74 -15.65
N GLU A 118 67.99 41.40 -16.07
CA GLU A 118 69.27 40.80 -16.41
C GLU A 118 69.73 39.82 -15.31
N ASN A 119 70.24 38.66 -15.75
CA ASN A 119 70.94 37.63 -14.98
C ASN A 119 70.10 36.66 -14.11
N GLY A 120 69.36 35.76 -14.76
CA GLY A 120 68.92 34.49 -14.16
C GLY A 120 68.36 33.55 -15.23
N THR A 121 68.96 32.37 -15.40
CA THR A 121 68.50 31.31 -16.34
C THR A 121 67.02 30.99 -16.12
N ASP A 122 66.20 30.99 -17.18
CA ASP A 122 64.79 30.57 -17.13
C ASP A 122 64.64 29.23 -16.39
N PRO A 123 63.91 29.17 -15.25
CA PRO A 123 63.72 27.96 -14.46
C PRO A 123 63.22 26.76 -15.26
N ILE A 124 62.33 26.98 -16.23
CA ILE A 124 61.78 25.92 -17.08
C ILE A 124 62.87 25.38 -17.99
N LYS A 125 63.64 26.27 -18.63
CA LYS A 125 64.80 25.90 -19.45
C LYS A 125 65.83 25.09 -18.65
N ARG A 126 66.12 25.49 -17.40
CA ARG A 126 67.05 24.76 -16.51
C ARG A 126 66.55 23.36 -16.15
N PHE A 127 65.25 23.21 -15.92
CA PHE A 127 64.63 21.89 -15.71
C PHE A 127 64.77 21.01 -16.96
N LEU A 128 64.48 21.55 -18.15
CA LEU A 128 64.59 20.83 -19.41
C LEU A 128 66.04 20.43 -19.75
N GLU A 129 67.01 21.29 -19.46
CA GLU A 129 68.43 20.99 -19.60
C GLU A 129 68.86 19.84 -18.67
N MET A 130 68.40 19.84 -17.41
CA MET A 130 68.66 18.76 -16.46
C MET A 130 67.97 17.45 -16.88
N TYR A 131 66.75 17.53 -17.41
CA TYR A 131 66.02 16.40 -17.97
C TYR A 131 66.77 15.80 -19.15
N ALA A 132 67.22 16.62 -20.11
CA ALA A 132 68.01 16.18 -21.26
C ALA A 132 69.36 15.56 -20.86
N ALA A 133 69.98 16.04 -19.76
CA ALA A 133 71.23 15.53 -19.22
C ALA A 133 71.11 14.17 -18.52
N LEU A 134 69.90 13.68 -18.24
CA LEU A 134 69.69 12.32 -17.73
C LEU A 134 70.13 11.27 -18.77
N LYS A 135 70.68 10.16 -18.29
CA LYS A 135 71.01 9.00 -19.14
C LYS A 135 69.74 8.51 -19.86
N GLY A 136 69.87 8.05 -21.11
CA GLY A 136 68.72 7.63 -21.94
C GLY A 136 67.78 6.64 -21.23
N ASN A 137 68.34 5.63 -20.57
CA ASN A 137 67.54 4.65 -19.80
C ASN A 137 66.83 5.29 -18.60
N ALA A 138 67.41 6.32 -17.97
CA ALA A 138 66.78 7.02 -16.84
C ALA A 138 65.63 7.94 -17.28
N ARG A 139 65.77 8.63 -18.42
CA ARG A 139 64.66 9.39 -19.04
C ARG A 139 63.52 8.47 -19.43
N ASN A 140 63.82 7.37 -20.12
CA ASN A 140 62.81 6.43 -20.56
C ASN A 140 62.08 5.76 -19.38
N CYS A 141 62.80 5.33 -18.34
CA CYS A 141 62.16 4.78 -17.13
C CYS A 141 61.25 5.80 -16.44
N LEU A 142 61.66 7.07 -16.37
CA LEU A 142 60.87 8.13 -15.76
C LEU A 142 59.60 8.42 -16.57
N LEU A 143 59.73 8.55 -17.90
CA LEU A 143 58.60 8.82 -18.80
C LEU A 143 57.57 7.68 -18.77
N LEU A 144 58.01 6.44 -18.94
CA LEU A 144 57.11 5.28 -18.91
C LEU A 144 56.42 5.15 -17.55
N LYS A 145 57.10 5.51 -16.46
CA LYS A 145 56.49 5.52 -15.13
C LYS A 145 55.46 6.64 -14.97
N ALA A 146 55.78 7.84 -15.46
CA ALA A 146 54.87 8.98 -15.45
C ALA A 146 53.61 8.74 -16.30
N GLN A 147 53.73 7.91 -17.35
CA GLN A 147 52.62 7.46 -18.19
C GLN A 147 51.81 6.29 -17.60
N GLY A 148 52.11 5.88 -16.35
CA GLY A 148 51.31 4.90 -15.62
C GLY A 148 51.82 3.45 -15.65
N MET A 149 52.94 3.15 -16.33
CA MET A 149 53.47 1.77 -16.33
C MET A 149 53.97 1.33 -14.95
N THR A 150 53.81 0.05 -14.65
CA THR A 150 54.33 -0.54 -13.43
C THR A 150 55.86 -0.71 -13.49
N LEU A 151 56.50 -0.77 -12.32
CA LEU A 151 57.95 -1.02 -12.25
C LEU A 151 58.35 -2.36 -12.88
N GLN A 152 57.43 -3.33 -12.92
CA GLN A 152 57.66 -4.65 -13.51
C GLN A 152 57.63 -4.56 -15.04
N GLU A 153 56.59 -3.96 -15.62
CA GLU A 153 56.47 -3.79 -17.08
C GLU A 153 57.64 -2.98 -17.66
N ILE A 154 58.07 -1.92 -16.95
CA ILE A 154 59.24 -1.13 -17.35
C ILE A 154 60.50 -2.00 -17.30
N GLY A 155 60.68 -2.81 -16.25
CA GLY A 155 61.83 -3.70 -16.10
C GLY A 155 61.94 -4.72 -17.21
N ASP A 156 60.81 -5.33 -17.57
CA ASP A 156 60.70 -6.31 -18.65
C ASP A 156 60.99 -5.66 -20.02
N SER A 157 60.55 -4.41 -20.24
CA SER A 157 60.77 -3.69 -21.50
C SER A 157 62.22 -3.30 -21.78
N ILE A 158 63.05 -3.13 -20.73
CA ILE A 158 64.46 -2.69 -20.86
C ILE A 158 65.47 -3.73 -20.34
N GLY A 159 65.01 -4.92 -19.95
CA GLY A 159 65.85 -6.04 -19.54
C GLY A 159 66.53 -5.86 -18.17
N VAL A 160 65.87 -5.24 -17.19
CA VAL A 160 66.41 -5.05 -15.82
C VAL A 160 65.38 -5.43 -14.75
N THR A 161 65.84 -5.67 -13.51
CA THR A 161 64.93 -6.04 -12.41
C THR A 161 64.03 -4.87 -11.98
N ARG A 162 62.84 -5.17 -11.46
CA ARG A 162 61.90 -4.20 -10.84
C ARG A 162 62.60 -3.26 -9.84
N GLU A 163 63.45 -3.81 -8.99
CA GLU A 163 64.22 -3.05 -7.99
C GLU A 163 65.24 -2.11 -8.64
N ARG A 164 65.84 -2.52 -9.76
CA ARG A 164 66.75 -1.66 -10.52
C ARG A 164 66.02 -0.49 -11.17
N VAL A 165 64.82 -0.71 -11.73
CA VAL A 165 63.96 0.36 -12.26
C VAL A 165 63.63 1.37 -11.15
N ARG A 166 63.22 0.90 -9.97
CA ARG A 166 62.93 1.76 -8.81
C ARG A 166 64.11 2.67 -8.45
N GLN A 167 65.32 2.12 -8.39
CA GLN A 167 66.53 2.89 -8.11
C GLN A 167 66.86 3.93 -9.18
N ILE A 168 66.66 3.58 -10.46
CA ILE A 168 66.88 4.48 -11.60
C ILE A 168 65.92 5.67 -11.52
N ILE A 169 64.63 5.40 -11.29
CA ILE A 169 63.59 6.43 -11.17
C ILE A 169 63.85 7.32 -9.95
N ALA A 170 64.13 6.73 -8.78
CA ALA A 170 64.41 7.50 -7.56
C ALA A 170 65.61 8.45 -7.72
N ASN A 171 66.65 8.03 -8.45
CA ASN A 171 67.79 8.89 -8.76
C ASN A 171 67.43 9.99 -9.77
N ALA A 172 66.62 9.67 -10.78
CA ALA A 172 66.13 10.65 -11.76
C ALA A 172 65.26 11.72 -11.09
N VAL A 173 64.29 11.31 -10.26
CA VAL A 173 63.43 12.20 -9.48
C VAL A 173 64.28 13.08 -8.58
N ARG A 174 65.21 12.53 -7.78
CA ARG A 174 66.08 13.32 -6.89
C ARG A 174 66.88 14.40 -7.64
N LYS A 175 67.39 14.08 -8.84
CA LYS A 175 68.15 15.04 -9.64
C LYS A 175 67.27 16.18 -10.14
N LEU A 176 66.08 15.87 -10.64
CA LEU A 176 65.18 16.87 -11.20
C LEU A 176 64.47 17.69 -10.10
N ASN A 177 64.21 17.09 -8.95
CA ASN A 177 63.67 17.76 -7.77
C ASN A 177 64.65 18.82 -7.21
N SER A 178 65.96 18.73 -7.50
CA SER A 178 66.93 19.76 -7.06
C SER A 178 66.83 21.08 -7.84
N VAL A 179 66.06 21.12 -8.94
CA VAL A 179 65.92 22.30 -9.81
C VAL A 179 64.47 22.77 -9.98
N ASN A 180 63.50 22.15 -9.32
CA ASN A 180 62.08 22.51 -9.47
C ASN A 180 61.62 23.66 -8.56
N GLY A 181 62.36 23.99 -7.50
CA GLY A 181 61.98 25.01 -6.51
C GLY A 181 61.51 26.34 -7.13
N PRO A 182 62.28 26.97 -8.04
CA PRO A 182 61.86 28.21 -8.69
C PRO A 182 60.64 28.06 -9.63
N ILE A 183 60.40 26.87 -10.17
CA ILE A 183 59.18 26.59 -10.97
C ILE A 183 57.98 26.48 -10.02
N LEU A 184 58.17 25.84 -8.86
CA LEU A 184 57.13 25.72 -7.84
C LEU A 184 56.79 27.09 -7.22
N GLU A 185 57.77 27.92 -6.91
CA GLU A 185 57.55 29.31 -6.49
C GLU A 185 56.76 30.11 -7.53
N ARG A 186 57.02 29.87 -8.82
CA ARG A 186 56.27 30.47 -9.93
C ARG A 186 54.83 29.94 -10.02
N LEU A 187 54.58 28.67 -9.76
CA LEU A 187 53.23 28.09 -9.72
C LEU A 187 52.44 28.58 -8.49
N MET A 188 53.14 28.80 -7.38
CA MET A 188 52.55 29.19 -6.09
C MET A 188 52.38 30.69 -5.89
N GLN A 189 52.69 31.57 -6.86
CA GLN A 189 52.71 33.05 -6.78
C GLN A 189 51.65 33.71 -5.85
N GLY A 190 51.87 33.70 -4.53
CA GLY A 190 50.91 34.19 -3.53
C GLY A 190 49.65 33.34 -3.34
N ARG A 191 49.57 32.14 -3.93
CA ARG A 191 48.43 31.20 -3.82
C ARG A 191 48.75 30.09 -2.82
N SER A 192 47.69 29.51 -2.24
CA SER A 192 47.79 28.38 -1.30
C SER A 192 47.86 27.02 -2.01
N TYR A 193 47.46 26.95 -3.26
CA TYR A 193 47.43 25.75 -4.10
C TYR A 193 47.47 26.11 -5.59
N PHE A 194 47.68 25.12 -6.45
CA PHE A 194 47.54 25.20 -7.91
C PHE A 194 47.05 23.87 -8.49
N TYR A 195 46.53 23.89 -9.71
CA TYR A 195 45.98 22.72 -10.38
C TYR A 195 47.00 22.06 -11.31
N LYS A 196 46.79 20.79 -11.65
CA LYS A 196 47.59 20.11 -12.68
C LYS A 196 47.47 20.78 -14.06
N SER A 197 46.32 21.43 -14.35
CA SER A 197 46.13 22.25 -15.55
C SER A 197 47.07 23.45 -15.61
N ASP A 198 47.44 24.06 -14.47
CA ASP A 198 48.34 25.20 -14.42
C ASP A 198 49.74 24.81 -14.93
N ILE A 199 50.16 23.57 -14.67
CA ILE A 199 51.43 23.00 -15.13
C ILE A 199 51.46 22.87 -16.67
N LYS A 200 50.31 22.58 -17.30
CA LYS A 200 50.21 22.44 -18.78
C LYS A 200 50.67 23.71 -19.49
N THR A 201 50.46 24.87 -18.88
CA THR A 201 50.87 26.16 -19.45
C THR A 201 52.40 26.35 -19.49
N LEU A 202 53.14 25.56 -18.71
CA LEU A 202 54.60 25.67 -18.58
C LEU A 202 55.38 24.80 -19.57
N PHE A 203 54.75 23.74 -20.12
CA PHE A 203 55.44 22.77 -20.97
C PHE A 203 54.69 22.54 -22.29
N SER A 204 55.35 22.81 -23.41
CA SER A 204 54.79 22.58 -24.76
C SER A 204 54.89 21.12 -25.24
N VAL A 205 55.62 20.26 -24.53
CA VAL A 205 55.83 18.85 -24.87
C VAL A 205 55.16 17.97 -23.81
N PRO A 206 54.20 17.10 -24.16
CA PRO A 206 53.48 16.25 -23.21
C PRO A 206 54.38 15.39 -22.32
N GLU A 207 55.46 14.83 -22.89
CA GLU A 207 56.41 13.99 -22.13
C GLU A 207 57.06 14.74 -20.96
N HIS A 208 57.37 16.02 -21.15
CA HIS A 208 57.98 16.87 -20.12
C HIS A 208 56.98 17.21 -19.03
N LEU A 209 55.72 17.46 -19.41
CA LEU A 209 54.61 17.67 -18.49
C LEU A 209 54.41 16.43 -17.61
N ASP A 210 54.23 15.25 -18.21
CA ASP A 210 54.00 14.00 -17.47
C ASP A 210 55.13 13.75 -16.47
N CYS A 211 56.38 13.89 -16.92
CA CYS A 211 57.54 13.72 -16.06
C CYS A 211 57.60 14.76 -14.93
N PHE A 212 57.24 16.02 -15.19
CA PHE A 212 57.23 17.08 -14.18
C PHE A 212 56.14 16.87 -13.13
N VAL A 213 54.93 16.50 -13.56
CA VAL A 213 53.83 16.14 -12.67
C VAL A 213 54.24 14.97 -11.76
N TYR A 214 54.81 13.90 -12.34
CA TYR A 214 55.29 12.77 -11.56
C TYR A 214 56.36 13.16 -10.53
N ILE A 215 57.20 14.17 -10.83
CA ILE A 215 58.20 14.67 -9.87
C ILE A 215 57.51 15.42 -8.72
N LEU A 216 56.48 16.22 -9.00
CA LEU A 216 55.70 16.93 -7.98
C LEU A 216 54.89 15.97 -7.11
N GLU A 217 54.36 14.88 -7.68
CA GLU A 217 53.70 13.81 -6.90
C GLU A 217 54.69 13.08 -5.96
N ASN A 218 56.01 13.22 -6.18
CA ASN A 218 57.06 12.53 -5.44
C ASN A 218 58.03 13.51 -4.73
N THR A 219 57.59 14.75 -4.44
CA THR A 219 58.35 15.72 -3.66
C THR A 219 57.69 16.01 -2.30
N GLU A 220 58.48 16.42 -1.32
CA GLU A 220 57.98 16.85 0.01
C GLU A 220 57.53 18.32 0.03
N ALA A 221 57.78 19.06 -1.06
CA ALA A 221 57.49 20.49 -1.15
C ALA A 221 56.01 20.82 -1.39
N VAL A 222 55.24 19.87 -1.93
CA VAL A 222 53.80 19.96 -2.16
C VAL A 222 53.15 18.62 -1.87
N TYR A 223 51.87 18.65 -1.50
CA TYR A 223 51.04 17.47 -1.41
C TYR A 223 50.00 17.49 -2.54
N TYR A 224 49.76 16.35 -3.18
CA TYR A 224 48.80 16.22 -4.28
C TYR A 224 47.54 15.50 -3.79
N PHE A 225 46.40 16.18 -3.87
CA PHE A 225 45.09 15.60 -3.63
C PHE A 225 44.51 15.10 -4.95
N GLU A 226 44.54 13.79 -5.18
CA GLU A 226 44.10 13.17 -6.44
C GLU A 226 42.63 13.48 -6.75
N PHE A 227 41.74 13.39 -5.75
CA PHE A 227 40.32 13.70 -5.90
C PHE A 227 40.00 15.15 -6.30
N ALA A 228 40.90 16.09 -6.01
CA ALA A 228 40.72 17.51 -6.25
C ALA A 228 41.54 18.02 -7.46
N ASP A 229 42.46 17.21 -7.98
CA ASP A 229 43.48 17.63 -8.96
C ASP A 229 44.29 18.86 -8.51
N LYS A 230 44.50 19.00 -7.18
CA LYS A 230 45.15 20.15 -6.52
C LYS A 230 46.49 19.77 -5.89
N PHE A 231 47.51 20.60 -6.13
CA PHE A 231 48.76 20.62 -5.39
C PHE A 231 48.71 21.71 -4.32
N VAL A 232 48.94 21.35 -3.06
CA VAL A 232 48.76 22.21 -1.88
C VAL A 232 50.06 22.32 -1.09
N ASP A 233 50.32 23.49 -0.49
CA ASP A 233 51.41 23.66 0.48
C ASP A 233 51.17 22.74 1.70
N PRO A 234 52.08 21.80 2.03
CA PRO A 234 51.90 20.88 3.15
C PRO A 234 51.70 21.58 4.50
N LYS A 235 52.13 22.83 4.66
CA LYS A 235 51.93 23.62 5.90
C LYS A 235 50.47 24.01 6.15
N LEU A 236 49.63 23.98 5.12
CA LEU A 236 48.22 24.33 5.22
C LEU A 236 47.34 23.10 5.52
N ILE A 237 47.90 21.89 5.45
CA ILE A 237 47.17 20.64 5.59
C ILE A 237 47.21 20.21 7.06
N PRO A 238 46.06 20.11 7.75
CA PRO A 238 46.00 19.53 9.10
C PRO A 238 46.41 18.05 9.09
N ASP A 239 47.06 17.56 10.15
CA ASP A 239 47.50 16.16 10.24
C ASP A 239 46.34 15.15 10.15
N ASP A 240 45.12 15.56 10.52
CA ASP A 240 43.90 14.77 10.59
C ASP A 240 42.87 15.08 9.48
N TRP A 241 43.29 15.72 8.38
CA TRP A 241 42.42 16.16 7.28
C TRP A 241 41.50 15.04 6.76
N ASP A 242 42.01 13.82 6.60
CA ASP A 242 41.27 12.67 6.07
C ASP A 242 40.11 12.26 6.99
N MET A 243 40.36 12.19 8.30
CA MET A 243 39.35 11.93 9.32
C MET A 243 38.29 13.04 9.36
N GLN A 244 38.69 14.29 9.13
CA GLN A 244 37.77 15.42 9.09
C GLN A 244 36.86 15.36 7.87
N LEU A 245 37.37 15.03 6.68
CA LEU A 245 36.55 14.83 5.47
C LEU A 245 35.54 13.69 5.65
N HIS A 246 35.96 12.56 6.24
CA HIS A 246 35.05 11.47 6.59
C HIS A 246 34.00 11.86 7.63
N THR A 247 34.30 12.80 8.52
CA THR A 247 33.32 13.34 9.46
C THR A 247 32.25 14.15 8.72
N ILE A 248 32.66 15.02 7.79
CA ILE A 248 31.73 15.79 6.94
C ILE A 248 30.88 14.85 6.08
N GLU A 249 31.48 13.80 5.49
CA GLU A 249 30.77 12.75 4.73
C GLU A 249 29.65 12.13 5.57
N HIS A 250 29.94 11.73 6.81
CA HIS A 250 28.96 11.11 7.69
C HIS A 250 27.88 12.10 8.15
N GLU A 251 28.25 13.32 8.51
CA GLU A 251 27.35 14.31 9.10
C GLU A 251 26.42 14.99 8.08
N LEU A 252 26.92 15.31 6.88
CA LEU A 252 26.18 16.07 5.88
C LEU A 252 25.63 15.22 4.73
N VAL A 253 26.36 14.16 4.32
CA VAL A 253 26.01 13.39 3.11
C VAL A 253 25.26 12.11 3.48
N GLY A 254 25.76 11.36 4.45
CA GLY A 254 25.16 10.09 4.87
C GLY A 254 25.06 9.08 3.72
N GLU A 255 23.88 8.48 3.54
CA GLU A 255 23.66 7.45 2.52
C GLU A 255 23.12 8.01 1.18
N VAL A 256 22.34 9.09 1.21
CA VAL A 256 21.75 9.80 0.07
C VAL A 256 21.53 11.26 0.46
N VAL A 257 21.96 12.20 -0.38
CA VAL A 257 21.69 13.63 -0.20
C VAL A 257 21.46 14.31 -1.55
N ASN A 258 20.61 15.33 -1.59
CA ASN A 258 20.62 16.29 -2.69
C ASN A 258 21.81 17.22 -2.46
N TYR A 259 22.83 17.11 -3.30
CA TYR A 259 24.10 17.76 -3.04
C TYR A 259 24.00 19.29 -3.14
N TYR A 260 23.13 19.80 -4.03
CA TYR A 260 22.88 21.23 -4.16
C TYR A 260 22.28 21.85 -2.89
N ASP A 261 21.55 21.06 -2.10
CA ASP A 261 20.93 21.52 -0.85
C ASP A 261 21.95 21.67 0.29
N ILE A 262 23.19 21.17 0.14
CA ILE A 262 24.22 21.18 1.20
C ILE A 262 25.53 21.88 0.81
N LEU A 263 25.59 22.54 -0.35
CA LEU A 263 26.83 23.16 -0.86
C LEU A 263 27.41 24.18 0.13
N GLU A 264 26.55 25.07 0.65
CA GLU A 264 26.97 26.12 1.58
C GLU A 264 27.43 25.54 2.93
N GLU A 265 26.75 24.50 3.42
CA GLU A 265 27.13 23.78 4.64
C GLU A 265 28.47 23.06 4.49
N VAL A 266 28.73 22.44 3.33
CA VAL A 266 30.01 21.78 3.03
C VAL A 266 31.15 22.80 3.09
N ASP A 267 31.05 23.91 2.36
CA ASP A 267 32.08 24.96 2.37
C ASP A 267 32.29 25.54 3.78
N THR A 268 31.20 25.72 4.53
CA THR A 268 31.23 26.19 5.90
C THR A 268 31.96 25.21 6.83
N GLU A 269 31.70 23.91 6.71
CA GLU A 269 32.35 22.87 7.51
C GLU A 269 33.83 22.70 7.14
N LEU A 270 34.18 22.76 5.85
CA LEU A 270 35.57 22.77 5.38
C LEU A 270 36.34 23.96 5.99
N ALA A 271 35.76 25.16 5.95
CA ALA A 271 36.38 26.36 6.52
C ALA A 271 36.57 26.25 8.05
N LYS A 272 35.55 25.79 8.80
CA LYS A 272 35.63 25.57 10.26
C LYS A 272 36.76 24.62 10.64
N ARG A 273 37.02 23.62 9.79
CA ARG A 273 38.01 22.56 10.00
C ARG A 273 39.40 22.92 9.43
N LYS A 274 39.58 24.15 8.92
CA LYS A 274 40.83 24.65 8.31
C LYS A 274 41.21 23.91 7.02
N LEU A 275 40.22 23.42 6.28
CA LEU A 275 40.36 22.79 4.97
C LEU A 275 39.91 23.73 3.85
N ASN A 276 40.02 25.05 4.04
CA ASN A 276 39.56 26.08 3.10
C ASN A 276 40.39 26.18 1.80
N PHE A 277 41.38 25.31 1.62
CA PHE A 277 42.02 25.07 0.32
C PHE A 277 41.20 24.11 -0.55
N LEU A 278 40.22 23.41 0.05
CA LEU A 278 39.19 22.63 -0.62
C LEU A 278 37.87 23.41 -0.67
N ASP A 279 37.10 23.15 -1.70
CA ASP A 279 35.73 23.64 -1.91
C ASP A 279 34.74 22.46 -2.08
N ALA A 280 33.45 22.77 -2.23
CA ALA A 280 32.42 21.77 -2.45
C ALA A 280 32.67 20.89 -3.70
N ASP A 281 33.25 21.43 -4.77
CA ASP A 281 33.56 20.63 -5.98
C ASP A 281 34.66 19.59 -5.68
N ASP A 282 35.70 19.98 -4.93
CA ASP A 282 36.72 19.02 -4.47
C ASP A 282 36.14 17.97 -3.53
N PHE A 283 35.23 18.37 -2.63
CA PHE A 283 34.58 17.44 -1.72
C PHE A 283 33.72 16.42 -2.49
N MET A 284 33.05 16.84 -3.57
CA MET A 284 32.38 15.90 -4.48
C MET A 284 33.36 14.90 -5.10
N GLY A 285 34.55 15.36 -5.51
CA GLY A 285 35.64 14.49 -5.95
C GLY A 285 36.02 13.46 -4.88
N PHE A 286 36.17 13.89 -3.63
CA PHE A 286 36.45 13.01 -2.49
C PHE A 286 35.35 11.95 -2.32
N LEU A 287 34.07 12.33 -2.40
CA LEU A 287 32.96 11.39 -2.31
C LEU A 287 33.01 10.32 -3.41
N PHE A 288 33.44 10.66 -4.64
CA PHE A 288 33.61 9.66 -5.71
C PHE A 288 34.72 8.65 -5.40
N GLU A 289 35.82 9.08 -4.77
CA GLU A 289 36.83 8.15 -4.25
C GLU A 289 36.26 7.23 -3.16
N GLN A 290 35.38 7.77 -2.31
CA GLN A 290 34.62 6.99 -1.30
C GLN A 290 33.47 6.16 -1.88
N HIS A 291 33.47 5.94 -3.20
CA HIS A 291 32.49 5.12 -3.93
C HIS A 291 31.06 5.65 -3.86
N TYR A 292 30.89 6.96 -3.80
CA TYR A 292 29.62 7.59 -4.13
C TYR A 292 29.45 7.73 -5.65
N ILE A 293 28.20 7.90 -6.08
CA ILE A 293 27.83 8.23 -7.46
C ILE A 293 26.87 9.42 -7.44
N ALA A 294 26.96 10.26 -8.47
CA ALA A 294 25.97 11.30 -8.73
C ALA A 294 24.87 10.74 -9.65
N LEU A 295 23.61 10.98 -9.30
CA LEU A 295 22.42 10.64 -10.06
C LEU A 295 21.51 11.88 -10.12
N GLY A 296 21.77 12.75 -11.10
CA GLY A 296 21.14 14.06 -11.17
C GLY A 296 21.67 14.94 -10.04
N ASP A 297 20.76 15.52 -9.26
CA ASP A 297 21.08 16.40 -8.13
C ASP A 297 21.51 15.62 -6.87
N TYR A 298 21.35 14.29 -6.89
CA TYR A 298 21.60 13.44 -5.72
C TYR A 298 22.96 12.76 -5.75
N VAL A 299 23.64 12.73 -4.59
CA VAL A 299 24.86 11.97 -4.35
C VAL A 299 24.53 10.81 -3.39
N ILE A 300 24.92 9.59 -3.78
CA ILE A 300 24.51 8.35 -3.11
C ILE A 300 25.63 7.31 -3.07
N LYS A 301 25.73 6.55 -1.96
CA LYS A 301 26.67 5.41 -1.88
C LYS A 301 26.34 4.37 -2.96
N ARG A 302 27.32 4.05 -3.81
CA ARG A 302 27.16 3.13 -4.95
C ARG A 302 26.63 1.76 -4.52
N ARG A 303 27.16 1.21 -3.43
CA ARG A 303 26.78 -0.13 -2.97
C ARG A 303 25.36 -0.12 -2.41
N GLY A 304 24.42 -0.67 -3.18
CA GLY A 304 23.01 -0.76 -2.79
C GLY A 304 22.24 0.55 -3.00
N ALA A 305 22.69 1.38 -3.94
CA ALA A 305 21.99 2.60 -4.38
C ALA A 305 20.51 2.34 -4.63
N TYR A 306 20.18 1.27 -5.36
CA TYR A 306 18.82 0.81 -5.61
C TYR A 306 17.90 0.81 -4.37
N LYS A 307 18.34 0.19 -3.26
CA LYS A 307 17.52 0.06 -2.03
C LYS A 307 17.33 1.41 -1.34
N ARG A 308 18.39 2.22 -1.34
CA ARG A 308 18.44 3.55 -0.72
C ARG A 308 17.58 4.57 -1.44
N ILE A 309 17.61 4.56 -2.77
CA ILE A 309 16.74 5.39 -3.61
C ILE A 309 15.27 5.08 -3.30
N CYS A 310 14.90 3.79 -3.30
CA CYS A 310 13.54 3.40 -2.93
C CYS A 310 13.17 3.87 -1.51
N TYR A 311 14.05 3.66 -0.53
CA TYR A 311 13.81 4.10 0.85
C TYR A 311 13.61 5.61 0.95
N ASP A 312 14.49 6.41 0.34
CA ASP A 312 14.41 7.87 0.39
C ASP A 312 13.13 8.39 -0.28
N VAL A 313 12.74 7.84 -1.43
CA VAL A 313 11.50 8.20 -2.10
C VAL A 313 10.27 7.81 -1.26
N ILE A 314 10.27 6.62 -0.64
CA ILE A 314 9.20 6.19 0.28
C ILE A 314 9.11 7.15 1.47
N ARG A 315 10.25 7.47 2.08
CA ARG A 315 10.34 8.39 3.22
C ARG A 315 9.82 9.78 2.86
N ARG A 316 10.16 10.34 1.69
CA ARG A 316 9.77 11.69 1.28
C ARG A 316 8.34 11.79 0.73
N HIS A 317 7.94 10.88 -0.14
CA HIS A 317 6.70 11.01 -0.92
C HIS A 317 5.53 10.14 -0.43
N PHE A 318 5.80 9.09 0.35
CA PHE A 318 4.79 8.14 0.79
C PHE A 318 4.62 8.19 2.32
N LYS A 319 4.28 9.39 2.84
CA LYS A 319 4.12 9.65 4.28
C LYS A 319 3.11 8.73 4.96
N SER A 320 1.99 8.44 4.31
CA SER A 320 0.95 7.51 4.80
C SER A 320 1.22 6.04 4.45
N GLY A 321 2.41 5.74 3.94
CA GLY A 321 2.82 4.41 3.53
C GLY A 321 2.51 4.07 2.06
N ILE A 322 3.33 3.18 1.51
CA ILE A 322 3.30 2.69 0.14
C ILE A 322 2.82 1.23 0.12
N LYS A 323 1.95 0.88 -0.84
CA LYS A 323 1.54 -0.50 -1.07
C LYS A 323 2.66 -1.25 -1.82
N LEU A 324 3.30 -2.21 -1.17
CA LEU A 324 4.31 -3.09 -1.77
C LEU A 324 3.74 -4.50 -1.92
N ASP A 325 3.60 -4.96 -3.15
CA ASP A 325 3.21 -6.33 -3.48
C ASP A 325 3.78 -6.73 -4.86
N SER A 326 3.30 -7.87 -5.38
CA SER A 326 3.73 -8.42 -6.66
C SER A 326 2.78 -8.10 -7.81
N ASP A 327 1.82 -7.19 -7.62
CA ASP A 327 0.89 -6.79 -8.67
C ASP A 327 1.60 -5.79 -9.60
N ASP A 328 1.64 -6.09 -10.90
CA ASP A 328 2.31 -5.25 -11.91
C ASP A 328 1.54 -3.94 -12.15
N GLU A 329 0.23 -3.92 -11.90
CA GLU A 329 -0.65 -2.75 -12.04
C GLU A 329 -0.72 -1.86 -10.77
N ASN A 330 0.16 -2.14 -9.80
CA ASN A 330 0.20 -1.42 -8.53
C ASN A 330 0.59 0.07 -8.74
N GLN A 331 -0.41 0.95 -8.56
CA GLN A 331 -0.28 2.39 -8.78
C GLN A 331 0.75 3.07 -7.85
N ASP A 332 0.90 2.59 -6.61
CA ASP A 332 1.90 3.12 -5.67
C ASP A 332 3.32 2.82 -6.17
N MET A 333 3.54 1.62 -6.71
CA MET A 333 4.81 1.18 -7.29
C MET A 333 5.13 1.89 -8.61
N LEU A 334 4.14 2.07 -9.48
CA LEU A 334 4.29 2.84 -10.73
C LEU A 334 4.67 4.29 -10.42
N ARG A 335 3.97 4.93 -9.48
CA ARG A 335 4.28 6.29 -9.03
C ARG A 335 5.70 6.39 -8.43
N MET A 336 6.12 5.40 -7.64
CA MET A 336 7.49 5.37 -7.11
C MET A 336 8.53 5.31 -8.24
N ARG A 337 8.30 4.49 -9.29
CA ARG A 337 9.19 4.42 -10.46
C ARG A 337 9.26 5.75 -11.20
N GLU A 338 8.13 6.42 -11.41
CA GLU A 338 8.08 7.73 -12.07
C GLU A 338 8.87 8.79 -11.31
N ILE A 339 8.69 8.86 -9.98
CA ILE A 339 9.45 9.78 -9.12
C ILE A 339 10.94 9.48 -9.22
N ILE A 340 11.33 8.22 -9.12
CA ILE A 340 12.74 7.81 -9.18
C ILE A 340 13.35 8.16 -10.54
N PHE A 341 12.64 7.86 -11.63
CA PHE A 341 13.11 8.17 -12.98
C PHE A 341 13.31 9.69 -13.16
N LYS A 342 12.40 10.50 -12.62
CA LYS A 342 12.46 11.97 -12.72
C LYS A 342 13.56 12.59 -11.85
N GLU A 343 13.68 12.16 -10.58
CA GLU A 343 14.58 12.79 -9.60
C GLU A 343 16.01 12.27 -9.68
N TYR A 344 16.22 11.02 -10.09
CA TYR A 344 17.54 10.37 -10.11
C TYR A 344 18.07 10.15 -11.53
N ALA A 345 18.00 11.19 -12.38
CA ALA A 345 18.57 11.21 -13.73
C ALA A 345 18.23 9.98 -14.60
N GLY A 346 16.97 9.59 -14.65
CA GLY A 346 16.50 8.47 -15.47
C GLY A 346 16.79 7.09 -14.89
N TYR A 347 17.11 6.99 -13.60
CA TYR A 347 17.36 5.70 -12.94
C TYR A 347 16.11 4.79 -13.04
N ALA A 348 16.28 3.63 -13.67
CA ALA A 348 15.21 2.66 -13.86
C ALA A 348 15.30 1.53 -12.82
N LEU A 349 14.20 1.30 -12.09
CA LEU A 349 14.08 0.13 -11.21
C LEU A 349 13.77 -1.14 -12.01
N PRO A 350 14.14 -2.35 -11.53
CA PRO A 350 13.79 -3.61 -12.18
C PRO A 350 12.28 -3.80 -12.32
N ASP A 351 11.78 -4.36 -13.41
CA ASP A 351 10.33 -4.50 -13.66
C ASP A 351 9.62 -5.36 -12.61
N ASN A 352 10.31 -6.35 -12.03
CA ASN A 352 9.73 -7.29 -11.09
C ASN A 352 9.43 -6.67 -9.71
N ASN A 353 8.16 -6.33 -9.46
CA ASN A 353 7.68 -5.75 -8.21
C ASN A 353 7.93 -6.63 -6.96
N ARG A 354 7.95 -7.97 -7.11
CA ARG A 354 8.26 -8.88 -5.99
C ARG A 354 9.71 -8.74 -5.53
N ALA A 355 10.65 -8.60 -6.47
CA ALA A 355 12.06 -8.40 -6.15
C ALA A 355 12.27 -7.05 -5.43
N ILE A 356 11.54 -6.02 -5.85
CA ILE A 356 11.55 -4.73 -5.19
C ILE A 356 11.03 -4.83 -3.75
N THR A 357 9.84 -5.39 -3.60
CA THR A 357 9.18 -5.57 -2.29
C THR A 357 10.10 -6.29 -1.30
N ALA A 358 10.64 -7.45 -1.69
CA ALA A 358 11.51 -8.25 -0.82
C ALA A 358 12.81 -7.53 -0.42
N ARG A 359 13.30 -6.62 -1.26
CA ARG A 359 14.55 -5.89 -1.01
C ARG A 359 14.35 -4.66 -0.14
N VAL A 360 13.20 -3.98 -0.23
CA VAL A 360 12.95 -2.70 0.42
C VAL A 360 12.17 -2.87 1.73
N SER A 361 11.19 -3.78 1.78
CA SER A 361 10.34 -3.96 2.95
C SER A 361 11.05 -4.25 4.28
N PRO A 362 12.24 -4.91 4.34
CA PRO A 362 12.90 -5.17 5.62
C PRO A 362 13.32 -3.91 6.40
N ASP A 363 13.50 -2.77 5.72
CA ASP A 363 13.87 -1.50 6.36
C ASP A 363 12.65 -0.62 6.68
N LEU A 364 11.44 -1.11 6.38
CA LEU A 364 10.20 -0.36 6.54
C LEU A 364 9.31 -1.02 7.59
N ILE A 365 8.40 -0.22 8.14
CA ILE A 365 7.39 -0.67 9.08
C ILE A 365 6.12 -1.01 8.31
N LEU A 366 5.67 -2.27 8.42
CA LEU A 366 4.36 -2.67 7.92
C LEU A 366 3.30 -1.82 8.64
N CYS A 367 2.53 -1.00 7.92
CA CYS A 367 1.51 -0.11 8.47
C CYS A 367 0.08 -0.44 8.02
N GLY A 368 -0.09 -1.46 7.17
CA GLY A 368 -1.39 -1.92 6.71
C GLY A 368 -1.27 -3.21 5.93
N ARG A 369 -2.35 -3.66 5.27
CA ARG A 369 -2.33 -4.90 4.47
C ARG A 369 -1.37 -4.75 3.27
N GLY A 370 -0.12 -5.18 3.44
CA GLY A 370 0.98 -5.00 2.48
C GLY A 370 1.35 -3.53 2.23
N ARG A 371 0.99 -2.63 3.15
CA ARG A 371 1.41 -1.22 3.10
C ARG A 371 2.56 -1.02 4.08
N TYR A 372 3.55 -0.24 3.68
CA TYR A 372 4.78 -0.01 4.44
C TYR A 372 5.11 1.47 4.52
N CYS A 373 5.62 1.93 5.65
CA CYS A 373 6.06 3.31 5.84
C CYS A 373 7.49 3.33 6.39
N ALA A 374 8.20 4.41 6.11
CA ALA A 374 9.53 4.63 6.68
C ALA A 374 9.39 4.93 8.19
N PRO A 375 10.26 4.39 9.06
CA PRO A 375 10.23 4.63 10.51
C PRO A 375 10.11 6.11 10.89
N GLU A 376 10.75 7.01 10.15
CA GLU A 376 10.74 8.45 10.40
C GLU A 376 9.38 9.11 10.12
N ASN A 377 8.47 8.41 9.44
CA ASN A 377 7.09 8.85 9.22
C ASN A 377 6.11 8.26 10.25
N THR A 378 6.62 7.61 11.30
CA THR A 378 5.81 6.94 12.31
C THR A 378 5.99 7.57 13.69
N VAL A 379 4.91 7.63 14.47
CA VAL A 379 4.93 7.97 15.89
C VAL A 379 4.73 6.68 16.66
N LEU A 380 5.77 6.23 17.38
CA LEU A 380 5.74 5.06 18.24
C LEU A 380 6.09 5.49 19.67
N ASP A 381 5.16 5.31 20.61
CA ASP A 381 5.35 5.66 22.02
C ASP A 381 6.01 4.50 22.78
N GLU A 382 7.31 4.62 23.08
CA GLU A 382 8.08 3.56 23.76
C GLU A 382 7.46 3.08 25.09
N PRO A 383 6.95 3.94 25.99
CA PRO A 383 6.24 3.51 27.19
C PRO A 383 5.03 2.61 26.93
N LEU A 384 4.12 3.02 26.04
CA LEU A 384 2.96 2.23 25.65
C LEU A 384 3.37 0.88 25.05
N PHE A 385 4.39 0.87 24.20
CA PHE A 385 4.90 -0.37 23.62
C PHE A 385 5.54 -1.29 24.67
N GLY A 386 6.21 -0.74 25.68
CA GLY A 386 6.66 -1.49 26.86
C GLY A 386 5.51 -2.17 27.61
N GLU A 387 4.39 -1.45 27.83
CA GLU A 387 3.18 -2.02 28.44
C GLU A 387 2.56 -3.14 27.59
N ILE A 388 2.55 -2.98 26.25
CA ILE A 388 2.07 -4.01 25.32
C ILE A 388 2.93 -5.28 25.42
N VAL A 389 4.26 -5.13 25.48
CA VAL A 389 5.19 -6.25 25.65
C VAL A 389 4.99 -6.95 26.99
N GLU A 390 4.80 -6.20 28.07
CA GLU A 390 4.47 -6.75 29.39
C GLU A 390 3.16 -7.53 29.36
N TYR A 391 2.11 -6.98 28.74
CA TYR A 391 0.83 -7.67 28.54
C TYR A 391 1.00 -8.99 27.78
N ILE A 392 1.76 -8.98 26.68
CA ILE A 392 2.05 -10.18 25.88
C ILE A 392 2.74 -11.22 26.76
N ASN A 393 3.81 -10.84 27.48
CA ASN A 393 4.59 -11.77 28.29
C ASN A 393 3.80 -12.38 29.45
N ASN A 394 2.90 -11.60 30.07
CA ASN A 394 2.05 -12.05 31.18
C ASN A 394 0.83 -12.88 30.75
N ALA A 395 0.50 -12.94 29.45
CA ALA A 395 -0.58 -13.79 28.94
C ALA A 395 -0.27 -15.29 29.16
N ASN A 396 -1.28 -16.12 29.42
CA ASN A 396 -1.06 -17.57 29.60
C ASN A 396 -0.78 -18.26 28.26
N GLU A 397 -1.20 -17.65 27.16
CA GLU A 397 -1.05 -18.16 25.80
C GLU A 397 0.40 -18.04 25.31
N SER A 398 0.86 -19.06 24.61
CA SER A 398 2.17 -19.04 23.93
C SER A 398 2.15 -18.21 22.65
N SER A 399 1.00 -18.01 22.03
CA SER A 399 0.84 -17.26 20.78
C SER A 399 -0.40 -16.37 20.79
N LEU A 400 -0.22 -15.10 20.42
CA LEU A 400 -1.26 -14.07 20.43
C LEU A 400 -1.43 -13.43 19.05
N TYR A 401 -2.68 -13.17 18.66
CA TYR A 401 -2.96 -12.50 17.39
C TYR A 401 -2.80 -10.99 17.54
N TYR A 402 -2.29 -10.32 16.50
CA TYR A 402 -2.19 -8.87 16.50
C TYR A 402 -3.55 -8.19 16.63
N SER A 403 -4.61 -8.82 16.12
CA SER A 403 -5.98 -8.33 16.30
C SER A 403 -6.45 -8.35 17.76
N GLU A 404 -6.02 -9.35 18.53
CA GLU A 404 -6.34 -9.47 19.97
C GLU A 404 -5.61 -8.39 20.77
N ILE A 405 -4.31 -8.22 20.51
CA ILE A 405 -3.48 -7.22 21.17
C ILE A 405 -3.94 -5.80 20.79
N PHE A 406 -4.18 -5.55 19.50
CA PHE A 406 -4.68 -4.25 19.03
C PHE A 406 -6.02 -3.91 19.66
N ALA A 407 -6.96 -4.85 19.75
CA ALA A 407 -8.25 -4.59 20.38
C ALA A 407 -8.10 -4.17 21.85
N ALA A 408 -7.18 -4.80 22.60
CA ALA A 408 -6.92 -4.48 24.00
C ALA A 408 -6.33 -3.06 24.20
N PHE A 409 -5.53 -2.56 23.26
CA PHE A 409 -4.83 -1.27 23.37
C PHE A 409 -5.35 -0.19 22.39
N SER A 410 -6.38 -0.49 21.60
CA SER A 410 -6.83 0.34 20.46
C SER A 410 -7.06 1.81 20.82
N GLY A 411 -7.71 2.10 21.95
CA GLY A 411 -7.96 3.47 22.38
C GLY A 411 -6.69 4.29 22.58
N ARG A 412 -5.65 3.69 23.18
CA ARG A 412 -4.36 4.34 23.40
C ARG A 412 -3.52 4.38 22.13
N LEU A 413 -3.46 3.27 21.39
CA LEU A 413 -2.74 3.20 20.12
C LEU A 413 -3.22 4.29 19.14
N LEU A 414 -4.53 4.47 19.00
CA LEU A 414 -5.12 5.51 18.14
C LEU A 414 -4.91 6.94 18.65
N ALA A 415 -4.73 7.13 19.96
CA ALA A 415 -4.59 8.46 20.57
C ALA A 415 -3.14 8.92 20.69
N GLU A 416 -2.22 7.99 20.95
CA GLU A 416 -0.83 8.26 21.34
C GLU A 416 0.17 7.93 20.20
N THR A 417 -0.24 7.18 19.17
CA THR A 417 0.67 6.64 18.14
C THR A 417 0.09 6.72 16.71
N SER A 418 0.90 6.37 15.72
CA SER A 418 0.43 6.18 14.34
C SER A 418 -0.27 4.83 14.10
N VAL A 419 -0.24 3.90 15.07
CA VAL A 419 -0.75 2.53 14.91
C VAL A 419 -2.28 2.51 14.96
N ASP A 420 -2.89 2.40 13.79
CA ASP A 420 -4.35 2.44 13.62
C ASP A 420 -4.97 1.07 13.27
N ASN A 421 -4.15 0.03 13.08
CA ASN A 421 -4.61 -1.31 12.77
C ASN A 421 -3.64 -2.41 13.21
N ALA A 422 -4.12 -3.66 13.24
CA ALA A 422 -3.36 -4.83 13.67
C ALA A 422 -2.11 -5.14 12.82
N ASN A 423 -2.12 -4.84 11.51
CA ASN A 423 -0.91 -5.02 10.69
C ASN A 423 0.15 -3.97 11.04
N TYR A 424 -0.29 -2.76 11.41
CA TYR A 424 0.61 -1.73 11.88
C TYR A 424 1.22 -2.10 13.24
N LEU A 425 0.41 -2.67 14.14
CA LEU A 425 0.93 -3.18 15.41
C LEU A 425 1.98 -4.28 15.21
N HIS A 426 1.76 -5.20 14.27
CA HIS A 426 2.78 -6.17 13.86
C HIS A 426 4.06 -5.46 13.42
N GLY A 427 3.98 -4.55 12.44
CA GLY A 427 5.15 -3.84 11.93
C GLY A 427 5.91 -3.11 13.03
N ALA A 428 5.20 -2.41 13.92
CA ALA A 428 5.79 -1.65 15.01
C ALA A 428 6.47 -2.55 16.05
N LEU A 429 5.82 -3.64 16.49
CA LEU A 429 6.44 -4.60 17.42
C LEU A 429 7.69 -5.21 16.80
N LYS A 430 7.62 -5.63 15.53
CA LYS A 430 8.76 -6.22 14.82
C LYS A 430 9.94 -5.24 14.67
N TYR A 431 9.64 -3.96 14.53
CA TYR A 431 10.65 -2.91 14.43
C TYR A 431 11.31 -2.61 15.78
N LEU A 432 10.51 -2.45 16.85
CA LEU A 432 11.00 -2.08 18.18
C LEU A 432 11.61 -3.28 18.95
N TYR A 433 11.05 -4.48 18.77
CA TYR A 433 11.41 -5.70 19.50
C TYR A 433 11.66 -6.87 18.53
N PRO A 434 12.63 -6.76 17.61
CA PRO A 434 12.85 -7.76 16.55
C PRO A 434 13.20 -9.15 17.09
N ASP A 435 13.79 -9.20 18.29
CA ASP A 435 14.30 -10.42 18.91
C ASP A 435 13.43 -10.97 20.04
N ASP A 436 12.38 -10.27 20.49
CA ASP A 436 11.64 -10.70 21.67
C ASP A 436 10.60 -11.79 21.35
N PHE A 437 10.13 -11.82 20.09
CA PHE A 437 9.08 -12.73 19.64
C PHE A 437 9.41 -13.33 18.27
N GLU A 438 8.78 -14.47 17.97
CA GLU A 438 8.72 -15.01 16.62
C GLU A 438 7.50 -14.42 15.90
N TYR A 439 7.76 -13.61 14.88
CA TYR A 439 6.73 -12.87 14.13
C TYR A 439 6.21 -13.69 12.94
N GLU A 440 4.91 -14.03 12.97
CA GLU A 440 4.19 -14.59 11.82
C GLU A 440 3.30 -13.51 11.18
N ARG A 441 2.56 -13.88 10.13
CA ARG A 441 1.72 -12.94 9.39
C ARG A 441 0.65 -12.26 10.27
N ASP A 442 -0.10 -13.08 11.02
CA ASP A 442 -1.31 -12.64 11.75
C ASP A 442 -1.17 -12.73 13.28
N LEU A 443 -0.08 -13.34 13.76
CA LEU A 443 0.19 -13.57 15.18
C LEU A 443 1.68 -13.50 15.49
N LEU A 444 1.98 -13.36 16.78
CA LEU A 444 3.31 -13.56 17.32
C LEU A 444 3.34 -14.79 18.24
N VAL A 445 4.49 -15.44 18.32
CA VAL A 445 4.77 -16.54 19.25
C VAL A 445 5.85 -16.10 20.23
N LYS A 446 5.65 -16.39 21.52
CA LYS A 446 6.66 -16.17 22.56
C LYS A 446 7.89 -17.01 22.27
N ARG A 447 9.07 -16.40 22.40
CA ARG A 447 10.34 -17.06 22.07
C ARG A 447 10.50 -18.37 22.86
N GLY A 448 10.79 -19.46 22.16
CA GLY A 448 10.97 -20.80 22.75
C GLY A 448 9.67 -21.53 23.13
N MET A 449 8.50 -20.96 22.85
CA MET A 449 7.22 -21.64 23.02
C MET A 449 6.67 -22.18 21.69
N LEU A 450 5.76 -23.16 21.77
CA LEU A 450 5.10 -23.71 20.59
C LEU A 450 3.85 -22.89 20.25
N ARG A 451 3.64 -22.67 18.96
CA ARG A 451 2.42 -22.07 18.41
C ARG A 451 1.19 -22.92 18.73
N VAL A 452 0.15 -22.30 19.28
CA VAL A 452 -1.15 -22.95 19.52
C VAL A 452 -2.15 -22.40 18.51
N ALA A 453 -2.82 -23.29 17.77
CA ALA A 453 -3.80 -22.88 16.78
C ALA A 453 -5.02 -22.22 17.44
N PHE A 454 -5.65 -21.27 16.75
CA PHE A 454 -6.85 -20.62 17.29
C PHE A 454 -7.98 -21.62 17.58
N GLY A 455 -8.15 -22.64 16.73
CA GLY A 455 -9.15 -23.69 16.96
C GLY A 455 -8.94 -24.46 18.26
N GLU A 456 -7.69 -24.70 18.65
CA GLU A 456 -7.35 -25.35 19.93
C GLU A 456 -7.62 -24.42 21.12
N ARG A 457 -7.21 -23.13 21.01
CA ARG A 457 -7.52 -22.11 22.03
C ARG A 457 -9.03 -22.00 22.26
N LEU A 458 -9.80 -21.94 21.17
CA LEU A 458 -11.25 -21.88 21.21
C LEU A 458 -11.85 -23.13 21.86
N ALA A 459 -11.39 -24.32 21.45
CA ALA A 459 -11.90 -25.56 22.00
C ALA A 459 -11.62 -25.70 23.50
N ASN A 460 -10.42 -25.32 23.93
CA ASN A 460 -10.04 -25.30 25.34
C ASN A 460 -10.88 -24.29 26.13
N ALA A 461 -11.14 -23.09 25.60
CA ALA A 461 -11.98 -22.10 26.27
C ALA A 461 -13.43 -22.61 26.47
N ILE A 462 -14.03 -23.19 25.44
CA ILE A 462 -15.39 -23.78 25.52
C ILE A 462 -15.41 -24.96 26.50
N LYS A 463 -14.39 -25.82 26.48
CA LYS A 463 -14.28 -26.95 27.41
C LYS A 463 -14.08 -26.49 28.86
N SER A 464 -13.17 -25.55 29.10
CA SER A 464 -12.88 -25.02 30.44
C SER A 464 -14.03 -24.22 31.05
N ASN A 465 -14.95 -23.69 30.22
CA ASN A 465 -16.20 -23.10 30.70
C ASN A 465 -17.11 -24.10 31.42
N GLY A 466 -16.93 -25.41 31.18
CA GLY A 466 -17.68 -26.49 31.85
C GLY A 466 -19.15 -26.61 31.43
N GLY A 467 -19.53 -25.95 30.34
CA GLY A 467 -20.88 -25.93 29.80
C GLY A 467 -20.97 -25.01 28.56
N PRO A 468 -22.19 -24.80 28.03
CA PRO A 468 -22.42 -23.94 26.87
C PRO A 468 -21.89 -22.53 27.10
N ILE A 469 -21.36 -21.94 26.04
CA ILE A 469 -20.87 -20.56 26.03
C ILE A 469 -21.45 -19.83 24.82
N THR A 470 -21.87 -18.59 25.04
CA THR A 470 -22.43 -17.76 23.97
C THR A 470 -21.31 -17.23 23.08
N LYS A 471 -21.61 -17.02 21.80
CA LYS A 471 -20.75 -16.33 20.84
C LYS A 471 -20.30 -14.97 21.37
N LYS A 472 -21.19 -14.26 22.08
CA LYS A 472 -20.89 -12.96 22.71
C LYS A 472 -19.84 -13.07 23.80
N GLU A 473 -19.87 -14.12 24.62
CA GLU A 473 -18.84 -14.39 25.63
C GLU A 473 -17.52 -14.80 24.99
N LEU A 474 -17.56 -15.62 23.94
CA LEU A 474 -16.36 -15.96 23.17
C LEU A 474 -15.70 -14.72 22.56
N LEU A 475 -16.48 -13.80 21.97
CA LEU A 475 -15.95 -12.54 21.44
C LEU A 475 -15.35 -11.64 22.53
N LYS A 476 -15.82 -11.73 23.77
CA LYS A 476 -15.19 -11.04 24.91
C LYS A 476 -13.89 -11.69 25.34
N GLN A 477 -13.79 -13.02 25.30
CA GLN A 477 -12.56 -13.76 25.64
C GLN A 477 -11.51 -13.66 24.53
N PHE A 478 -11.94 -13.50 23.28
CA PHE A 478 -11.09 -13.38 22.09
C PHE A 478 -11.37 -12.05 21.37
N PRO A 479 -10.97 -10.91 21.95
CA PRO A 479 -11.23 -9.60 21.36
C PRO A 479 -10.57 -9.50 19.97
N GLY A 480 -11.22 -8.81 19.03
CA GLY A 480 -10.70 -8.63 17.67
C GLY A 480 -10.81 -9.87 16.75
N VAL A 481 -11.36 -10.99 17.23
CA VAL A 481 -11.66 -12.15 16.37
C VAL A 481 -12.98 -11.93 15.62
N THR A 482 -13.01 -12.36 14.35
CA THR A 482 -14.21 -12.26 13.50
C THR A 482 -15.14 -13.46 13.69
N ASP A 483 -16.43 -13.23 13.46
CA ASP A 483 -17.47 -14.26 13.47
C ASP A 483 -17.14 -15.44 12.56
N ILE A 484 -16.61 -15.17 11.37
CA ILE A 484 -16.21 -16.17 10.38
C ILE A 484 -15.10 -17.08 10.96
N ARG A 485 -14.14 -16.51 11.69
CA ARG A 485 -13.05 -17.29 12.28
C ARG A 485 -13.54 -18.21 13.39
N ILE A 486 -14.50 -17.76 14.21
CA ILE A 486 -15.17 -18.61 15.21
C ILE A 486 -15.94 -19.73 14.52
N ALA A 487 -16.76 -19.41 13.52
CA ALA A 487 -17.56 -20.39 12.78
C ALA A 487 -16.68 -21.46 12.12
N ASN A 488 -15.60 -21.06 11.45
CA ASN A 488 -14.65 -21.97 10.81
C ASN A 488 -13.96 -22.88 11.84
N ALA A 489 -13.54 -22.32 12.98
CA ALA A 489 -12.90 -23.10 14.05
C ALA A 489 -13.84 -24.16 14.62
N ILE A 490 -15.13 -23.82 14.83
CA ILE A 490 -16.15 -24.75 15.30
C ILE A 490 -16.41 -25.84 14.27
N ALA A 491 -16.64 -25.46 13.01
CA ALA A 491 -16.89 -26.43 11.93
C ALA A 491 -15.73 -27.41 11.72
N SER A 492 -14.50 -26.97 11.97
CA SER A 492 -13.29 -27.81 11.81
C SER A 492 -13.04 -28.79 12.96
N ASN A 493 -13.69 -28.61 14.11
CA ASN A 493 -13.47 -29.44 15.30
C ASN A 493 -14.73 -30.23 15.65
N PRO A 494 -14.76 -31.56 15.40
CA PRO A 494 -15.97 -32.36 15.62
C PRO A 494 -16.41 -32.41 17.08
N LYS A 495 -15.52 -32.11 18.04
CA LYS A 495 -15.87 -32.05 19.47
C LYS A 495 -16.59 -30.76 19.86
N LEU A 496 -16.58 -29.75 19.00
CA LEU A 496 -17.33 -28.52 19.19
C LEU A 496 -18.68 -28.67 18.53
N ILE A 497 -19.72 -28.69 19.36
CA ILE A 497 -21.09 -28.83 18.93
C ILE A 497 -21.80 -27.50 19.11
N GLN A 498 -22.74 -27.21 18.21
CA GLN A 498 -23.71 -26.18 18.47
C GLN A 498 -24.60 -26.63 19.64
N TRP A 499 -24.95 -25.70 20.53
CA TRP A 499 -25.84 -25.97 21.65
C TRP A 499 -27.19 -25.29 21.43
N ASP A 500 -27.16 -23.99 21.14
CA ASP A 500 -28.32 -23.18 20.77
C ASP A 500 -27.94 -22.16 19.68
N TYR A 501 -28.84 -21.25 19.32
CA TYR A 501 -28.54 -20.15 18.42
C TYR A 501 -27.46 -19.24 19.01
N ASN A 502 -26.31 -19.15 18.33
CA ASN A 502 -25.11 -18.46 18.83
C ASN A 502 -24.57 -19.02 20.16
N GLU A 503 -24.85 -20.27 20.51
CA GLU A 503 -24.26 -20.93 21.67
C GLU A 503 -23.57 -22.23 21.25
N PHE A 504 -22.42 -22.48 21.84
CA PHE A 504 -21.57 -23.62 21.52
C PHE A 504 -21.17 -24.34 22.79
N ASN A 505 -20.98 -25.65 22.68
CA ASN A 505 -20.52 -26.48 23.77
C ASN A 505 -19.45 -27.45 23.28
N HIS A 506 -18.65 -27.97 24.20
CA HIS A 506 -17.69 -29.02 23.91
C HIS A 506 -18.30 -30.36 24.36
N ILE A 507 -18.18 -31.42 23.55
CA ILE A 507 -18.82 -32.70 23.88
C ILE A 507 -18.34 -33.29 25.21
N ASP A 508 -17.07 -33.09 25.58
CA ASP A 508 -16.53 -33.49 26.90
C ASP A 508 -17.25 -32.80 28.10
N ASN A 509 -18.02 -31.73 27.89
CA ASN A 509 -18.86 -31.12 28.94
C ASN A 509 -20.19 -31.88 29.15
N VAL A 510 -20.57 -32.75 28.20
CA VAL A 510 -21.74 -33.61 28.28
C VAL A 510 -21.35 -34.90 29.00
N ARG A 511 -21.97 -35.14 30.15
CA ARG A 511 -21.82 -36.35 30.96
C ARG A 511 -22.59 -37.49 30.30
N CYS A 512 -21.92 -38.22 29.42
CA CYS A 512 -22.47 -39.38 28.72
C CYS A 512 -21.57 -40.60 28.96
N THR A 513 -22.13 -41.65 29.56
CA THR A 513 -21.51 -42.98 29.68
C THR A 513 -21.88 -43.84 28.47
N ASP A 514 -21.20 -44.99 28.29
CA ASP A 514 -21.55 -45.93 27.23
C ASP A 514 -23.01 -46.44 27.36
N SER A 515 -23.47 -46.64 28.60
CA SER A 515 -24.86 -47.02 28.88
C SER A 515 -25.86 -45.92 28.50
N ASP A 516 -25.51 -44.64 28.68
CA ASP A 516 -26.36 -43.53 28.25
C ASP A 516 -26.48 -43.50 26.72
N ALA A 517 -25.35 -43.65 26.02
CA ALA A 517 -25.32 -43.68 24.56
C ALA A 517 -26.16 -44.85 24.03
N GLU A 518 -26.05 -46.04 24.63
CA GLU A 518 -26.87 -47.19 24.28
C GLU A 518 -28.37 -46.94 24.49
N GLN A 519 -28.77 -46.36 25.63
CA GLN A 519 -30.19 -46.03 25.89
C GLN A 519 -30.74 -45.01 24.88
N LEU A 520 -29.99 -43.95 24.59
CA LEU A 520 -30.37 -42.96 23.57
C LEU A 520 -30.49 -43.59 22.18
N HIS A 521 -29.55 -44.48 21.83
CA HIS A 521 -29.57 -45.22 20.56
C HIS A 521 -30.81 -46.12 20.45
N ILE A 522 -31.18 -46.83 21.53
CA ILE A 522 -32.40 -47.67 21.57
C ILE A 522 -33.64 -46.80 21.35
N ILE A 523 -33.76 -45.68 22.09
CA ILE A 523 -34.90 -44.77 21.97
C ILE A 523 -35.01 -44.23 20.54
N LEU A 524 -33.89 -43.83 19.93
CA LEU A 524 -33.88 -43.32 18.56
C LEU A 524 -34.23 -44.42 17.54
N GLY A 525 -33.69 -45.62 17.70
CA GLY A 525 -33.98 -46.76 16.82
C GLY A 525 -35.46 -47.20 16.87
N GLU A 526 -36.06 -47.24 18.06
CA GLU A 526 -37.50 -47.50 18.22
C GLU A 526 -38.35 -46.40 17.54
N LEU A 527 -37.94 -45.14 17.68
CA LEU A 527 -38.64 -44.02 17.07
C LEU A 527 -38.57 -44.07 15.54
N LEU A 528 -37.39 -44.34 14.97
CA LEU A 528 -37.21 -44.45 13.53
C LEU A 528 -37.94 -45.68 12.95
N SER A 529 -37.92 -46.82 13.64
CA SER A 529 -38.60 -48.04 13.16
C SER A 529 -40.12 -47.91 13.14
N THR A 530 -40.70 -47.20 14.11
CA THR A 530 -42.16 -46.95 14.16
C THR A 530 -42.65 -45.91 13.14
N GLN A 531 -41.75 -45.06 12.63
CA GLN A 531 -42.06 -43.95 11.72
C GLN A 531 -41.48 -44.14 10.31
N GLY A 532 -41.24 -45.38 9.88
CA GLY A 532 -40.81 -45.67 8.51
C GLY A 532 -39.40 -45.17 8.17
N GLY A 533 -38.52 -45.08 9.17
CA GLY A 533 -37.12 -44.68 9.00
C GLY A 533 -36.85 -43.18 9.17
N TYR A 534 -37.84 -42.37 9.53
CA TYR A 534 -37.71 -40.92 9.70
C TYR A 534 -38.20 -40.45 11.08
N SER A 535 -37.55 -39.43 11.63
CA SER A 535 -38.00 -38.70 12.82
C SER A 535 -37.53 -37.23 12.77
N SER A 536 -38.06 -36.40 13.67
CA SER A 536 -37.54 -35.05 13.94
C SER A 536 -36.80 -34.97 15.27
N GLU A 537 -36.02 -33.90 15.45
CA GLU A 537 -35.39 -33.53 16.72
C GLU A 537 -36.41 -33.41 17.86
N ASN A 538 -37.62 -32.90 17.57
CA ASN A 538 -38.68 -32.73 18.56
C ASN A 538 -39.23 -34.08 19.04
N ASN A 539 -39.53 -34.99 18.11
CA ASN A 539 -40.00 -36.33 18.46
C ASN A 539 -38.94 -37.07 19.30
N PHE A 540 -37.67 -36.97 18.91
CA PHE A 540 -36.58 -37.60 19.65
C PHE A 540 -36.45 -37.02 21.06
N TYR A 541 -36.49 -35.69 21.19
CA TYR A 541 -36.49 -35.03 22.50
C TYR A 541 -37.68 -35.42 23.37
N THR A 542 -38.89 -35.45 22.82
CA THR A 542 -40.09 -35.90 23.56
C THR A 542 -39.97 -37.36 23.98
N ALA A 543 -39.45 -38.23 23.11
CA ALA A 543 -39.24 -39.65 23.43
C ALA A 543 -38.23 -39.83 24.58
N VAL A 544 -37.10 -39.12 24.53
CA VAL A 544 -36.08 -39.16 25.61
C VAL A 544 -36.62 -38.53 26.88
N LYS A 545 -37.35 -37.41 26.81
CA LYS A 545 -37.99 -36.80 27.99
C LYS A 545 -38.96 -37.73 28.70
N ASN A 546 -39.66 -38.59 27.95
CA ASN A 546 -40.62 -39.53 28.52
C ASN A 546 -39.98 -40.83 29.02
N LYS A 547 -38.95 -41.34 28.32
CA LYS A 547 -38.34 -42.65 28.59
C LYS A 547 -37.06 -42.58 29.43
N TYR A 548 -36.32 -41.49 29.34
CA TYR A 548 -35.01 -41.31 29.97
C TYR A 548 -34.71 -39.85 30.38
N PRO A 549 -35.57 -39.22 31.20
CA PRO A 549 -35.45 -37.82 31.58
C PRO A 549 -34.15 -37.50 32.36
N GLU A 550 -33.59 -38.46 33.11
CA GLU A 550 -32.37 -38.22 33.89
C GLU A 550 -31.17 -37.79 33.03
N PHE A 551 -31.10 -38.23 31.76
CA PHE A 551 -30.05 -37.83 30.84
C PHE A 551 -30.15 -36.34 30.48
N LEU A 552 -31.38 -35.82 30.35
CA LEU A 552 -31.62 -34.42 30.05
C LEU A 552 -31.28 -33.55 31.27
N GLU A 553 -31.74 -33.96 32.46
CA GLU A 553 -31.51 -33.23 33.71
C GLU A 553 -30.03 -33.12 34.07
N LYS A 554 -29.29 -34.25 34.01
CA LYS A 554 -27.87 -34.27 34.40
C LYS A 554 -26.97 -33.45 33.46
N ASN A 555 -27.40 -33.23 32.22
CA ASN A 555 -26.68 -32.49 31.17
C ASN A 555 -27.25 -31.10 30.90
N LYS A 556 -28.30 -30.67 31.62
CA LYS A 556 -28.99 -29.40 31.40
C LYS A 556 -29.45 -29.23 29.94
N ILE A 557 -30.01 -30.29 29.36
CA ILE A 557 -30.58 -30.26 28.02
C ILE A 557 -32.03 -29.77 28.13
N GLU A 558 -32.26 -28.52 27.72
CA GLU A 558 -33.54 -27.82 27.88
C GLU A 558 -34.35 -27.78 26.58
N SER A 559 -33.73 -28.07 25.44
CA SER A 559 -34.38 -28.04 24.12
C SER A 559 -34.07 -29.27 23.26
N SER A 560 -34.90 -29.49 22.24
CA SER A 560 -34.66 -30.50 21.22
C SER A 560 -33.38 -30.26 20.44
N LEU A 561 -32.98 -28.99 20.31
CA LEU A 561 -31.75 -28.58 19.66
C LEU A 561 -30.50 -29.10 20.38
N ASN A 562 -30.44 -28.98 21.71
CA ASN A 562 -29.26 -29.44 22.44
C ASN A 562 -29.10 -30.97 22.28
N LEU A 563 -30.21 -31.71 22.42
CA LEU A 563 -30.19 -33.16 22.27
C LEU A 563 -29.84 -33.60 20.84
N PHE A 564 -30.33 -32.88 19.83
CA PHE A 564 -30.03 -33.16 18.43
C PHE A 564 -28.52 -33.16 18.17
N TYR A 565 -27.80 -32.11 18.59
CA TYR A 565 -26.36 -32.02 18.34
C TYR A 565 -25.53 -33.02 19.16
N VAL A 566 -25.97 -33.36 20.36
CA VAL A 566 -25.36 -34.47 21.13
C VAL A 566 -25.53 -35.80 20.39
N ALA A 567 -26.73 -36.10 19.92
CA ALA A 567 -27.00 -37.34 19.18
C ALA A 567 -26.32 -37.38 17.82
N ALA A 568 -26.22 -36.25 17.12
CA ALA A 568 -25.48 -36.15 15.86
C ALA A 568 -23.99 -36.46 16.04
N TYR A 569 -23.39 -36.02 17.16
CA TYR A 569 -22.02 -36.39 17.51
C TYR A 569 -21.89 -37.87 17.84
N LEU A 570 -22.79 -38.41 18.66
CA LEU A 570 -22.70 -39.80 19.14
C LEU A 570 -22.99 -40.83 18.04
N PHE A 571 -23.97 -40.55 17.18
CA PHE A 571 -24.55 -41.53 16.25
C PHE A 571 -24.48 -41.10 14.78
N GLY A 572 -23.63 -40.12 14.44
CA GLY A 572 -23.50 -39.63 13.06
C GLY A 572 -23.03 -40.68 12.05
N ASN A 573 -22.45 -41.79 12.52
CA ASN A 573 -22.11 -42.93 11.67
C ASN A 573 -23.29 -43.88 11.44
N ASP A 574 -24.25 -43.92 12.38
CA ASP A 574 -25.37 -44.86 12.37
C ASP A 574 -26.61 -44.27 11.69
N TYR A 575 -26.79 -42.95 11.78
CA TYR A 575 -27.94 -42.22 11.26
C TYR A 575 -27.53 -40.98 10.48
N ARG A 576 -28.43 -40.47 9.65
CA ARG A 576 -28.26 -39.21 8.92
C ARG A 576 -28.95 -38.08 9.66
N PHE A 577 -28.16 -37.10 10.08
CA PHE A 577 -28.63 -35.91 10.80
C PHE A 577 -28.58 -34.69 9.88
N SER A 578 -29.73 -34.04 9.68
CA SER A 578 -29.85 -32.77 8.96
C SER A 578 -30.98 -31.99 9.56
N ARG A 579 -30.66 -31.01 10.42
CA ARG A 579 -31.65 -30.38 11.28
C ARG A 579 -32.86 -29.83 10.49
N PRO A 580 -34.12 -30.09 10.93
CA PRO A 580 -34.55 -30.79 12.15
C PRO A 580 -34.72 -32.31 11.98
N HIS A 581 -34.28 -32.87 10.87
CA HIS A 581 -34.51 -34.25 10.44
C HIS A 581 -33.45 -35.23 10.97
N ILE A 582 -33.92 -36.40 11.37
CA ILE A 582 -33.11 -37.56 11.73
C ILE A 582 -33.64 -38.73 10.92
N ALA A 583 -32.79 -39.37 10.12
CA ALA A 583 -33.20 -40.48 9.26
C ALA A 583 -32.30 -41.69 9.45
N SER A 584 -32.88 -42.88 9.33
CA SER A 584 -32.13 -44.12 9.24
C SER A 584 -31.40 -44.23 7.89
N GLN A 585 -30.42 -45.14 7.81
CA GLN A 585 -29.76 -45.46 6.54
C GLN A 585 -30.70 -46.15 5.55
N ALA A 586 -31.79 -46.74 6.02
CA ALA A 586 -32.81 -47.37 5.17
C ALA A 586 -33.81 -46.35 4.58
N PHE A 587 -33.87 -45.13 5.12
CA PHE A 587 -34.66 -44.06 4.55
C PHE A 587 -34.09 -43.66 3.18
N PRO A 588 -34.92 -43.24 2.19
CA PRO A 588 -34.43 -42.96 0.84
C PRO A 588 -33.23 -42.01 0.79
N ASP A 589 -32.34 -42.26 -0.16
CA ASP A 589 -31.15 -41.44 -0.34
C ASP A 589 -31.48 -40.12 -1.02
N MET A 590 -31.87 -39.13 -0.22
CA MET A 590 -32.20 -37.77 -0.66
C MET A 590 -31.66 -36.75 0.33
N GLU A 591 -31.48 -35.52 -0.15
CA GLU A 591 -31.16 -34.39 0.72
C GLU A 591 -32.32 -34.16 1.70
N LEU A 592 -32.02 -34.24 3.00
CA LEU A 592 -32.98 -34.09 4.09
C LEU A 592 -33.34 -32.61 4.31
N THR A 593 -34.14 -32.07 3.40
CA THR A 593 -34.77 -30.76 3.52
C THR A 593 -36.25 -30.90 3.87
N ASN A 594 -36.87 -29.86 4.43
CA ASN A 594 -38.30 -29.86 4.73
C ASN A 594 -39.14 -30.22 3.48
N ILE A 595 -38.76 -29.71 2.30
CA ILE A 595 -39.46 -29.92 1.03
C ILE A 595 -39.34 -31.37 0.56
N ASN A 596 -38.14 -31.93 0.52
CA ASN A 596 -37.92 -33.29 0.04
C ASN A 596 -38.56 -34.32 0.97
N VAL A 597 -38.41 -34.12 2.28
CA VAL A 597 -39.06 -34.97 3.30
C VAL A 597 -40.57 -34.91 3.15
N ALA A 598 -41.16 -33.73 2.94
CA ALA A 598 -42.59 -33.61 2.69
C ALA A 598 -43.05 -34.31 1.42
N ARG A 599 -42.38 -34.05 0.29
CA ARG A 599 -42.69 -34.68 -1.01
C ARG A 599 -42.65 -36.20 -0.89
N PHE A 600 -41.68 -36.76 -0.18
CA PHE A 600 -41.62 -38.18 0.09
C PHE A 600 -42.89 -38.72 0.78
N PHE A 601 -43.43 -38.02 1.77
CA PHE A 601 -44.64 -38.46 2.47
C PHE A 601 -45.92 -38.41 1.62
N VAL A 602 -45.91 -37.69 0.49
CA VAL A 602 -47.10 -37.51 -0.37
C VAL A 602 -46.91 -38.01 -1.81
N ALA A 603 -45.73 -38.48 -2.19
CA ALA A 603 -45.35 -38.75 -3.59
C ALA A 603 -46.32 -39.68 -4.35
N ASP A 604 -46.86 -40.70 -3.68
CA ASP A 604 -47.70 -41.73 -4.31
C ASP A 604 -49.21 -41.46 -4.22
N ARG A 605 -49.61 -40.23 -3.83
CA ARG A 605 -51.02 -39.91 -3.57
C ARG A 605 -51.66 -39.20 -4.77
N PRO A 606 -52.61 -39.83 -5.49
CA PRO A 606 -53.34 -39.16 -6.57
C PRO A 606 -54.24 -38.02 -6.06
N GLU A 607 -54.70 -38.18 -4.83
CA GLU A 607 -55.56 -37.24 -4.11
C GLU A 607 -55.08 -37.18 -2.65
N LEU A 608 -55.16 -35.98 -2.07
CA LEU A 608 -54.66 -35.71 -0.73
C LEU A 608 -55.61 -34.77 0.00
N TYR A 609 -55.82 -35.03 1.28
CA TYR A 609 -56.58 -34.13 2.14
C TYR A 609 -55.67 -33.35 3.10
N TYR A 610 -56.07 -32.11 3.41
CA TYR A 610 -55.34 -31.27 4.36
C TYR A 610 -55.24 -31.91 5.75
N TRP A 611 -56.29 -32.57 6.23
CA TRP A 611 -56.25 -33.25 7.52
C TRP A 611 -55.23 -34.39 7.55
N GLU A 612 -55.00 -35.07 6.42
CA GLU A 612 -53.96 -36.11 6.31
C GLU A 612 -52.57 -35.49 6.38
N LEU A 613 -52.35 -34.38 5.67
CA LEU A 613 -51.10 -33.61 5.77
C LEU A 613 -50.84 -33.13 7.20
N ALA A 614 -51.87 -32.63 7.88
CA ALA A 614 -51.78 -32.19 9.27
C ALA A 614 -51.45 -33.36 10.21
N GLN A 615 -52.02 -34.55 9.97
CA GLN A 615 -51.73 -35.75 10.74
C GLN A 615 -50.30 -36.26 10.50
N ILE A 616 -49.82 -36.23 9.24
CA ILE A 616 -48.43 -36.54 8.90
C ILE A 616 -47.50 -35.58 9.64
N SER A 617 -47.79 -34.29 9.60
CA SER A 617 -47.02 -33.25 10.29
C SER A 617 -46.91 -33.49 11.79
N GLN A 618 -48.02 -33.84 12.44
CA GLN A 618 -48.03 -34.17 13.87
C GLN A 618 -47.21 -35.42 14.16
N THR A 619 -47.35 -36.46 13.34
CA THR A 619 -46.60 -37.72 13.49
C THR A 619 -45.10 -37.50 13.30
N ALA A 620 -44.72 -36.68 12.33
CA ALA A 620 -43.35 -36.31 12.00
C ALA A 620 -42.73 -35.29 12.99
N GLY A 621 -43.52 -34.70 13.90
CA GLY A 621 -43.06 -33.73 14.90
C GLY A 621 -42.69 -32.36 14.32
N TRP A 622 -43.27 -31.99 13.19
CA TRP A 622 -43.00 -30.70 12.54
C TRP A 622 -43.65 -29.54 13.29
N THR A 623 -42.97 -28.40 13.30
CA THR A 623 -43.54 -27.15 13.81
C THR A 623 -44.58 -26.59 12.84
N ASN A 624 -45.46 -25.68 13.30
CA ASN A 624 -46.41 -24.98 12.42
C ASN A 624 -45.71 -24.25 11.25
N GLY A 625 -44.53 -23.68 11.50
CA GLY A 625 -43.73 -23.02 10.47
C GLY A 625 -43.24 -24.01 9.41
N THR A 626 -42.66 -25.13 9.85
CA THR A 626 -42.24 -26.23 8.97
C THR A 626 -43.40 -26.77 8.15
N PHE A 627 -44.55 -27.01 8.79
CA PHE A 627 -45.77 -27.45 8.11
C PHE A 627 -46.24 -26.48 7.03
N THR A 628 -46.16 -25.17 7.28
CA THR A 628 -46.57 -24.14 6.30
C THR A 628 -45.67 -24.16 5.06
N ILE A 629 -44.35 -24.26 5.26
CA ILE A 629 -43.37 -24.38 4.15
C ILE A 629 -43.66 -25.64 3.32
N ILE A 630 -43.91 -26.75 4.02
CA ILE A 630 -44.23 -28.04 3.42
C ILE A 630 -45.53 -27.98 2.62
N LEU A 631 -46.58 -27.40 3.19
CA LEU A 631 -47.87 -27.26 2.51
C LEU A 631 -47.73 -26.45 1.22
N ASN A 632 -47.01 -25.33 1.25
CA ASN A 632 -46.76 -24.52 0.05
C ASN A 632 -46.02 -25.31 -1.03
N ALA A 633 -45.03 -26.13 -0.65
CA ALA A 633 -44.30 -26.98 -1.60
C ALA A 633 -45.19 -28.08 -2.20
N VAL A 634 -46.11 -28.65 -1.40
CA VAL A 634 -47.10 -29.62 -1.91
C VAL A 634 -48.07 -28.95 -2.88
N GLU A 635 -48.47 -27.69 -2.63
CA GLU A 635 -49.35 -26.93 -3.55
C GLU A 635 -48.68 -26.63 -4.92
N GLU A 636 -47.37 -26.85 -5.08
CA GLU A 636 -46.71 -26.81 -6.40
C GLU A 636 -47.03 -28.03 -7.27
N ASP A 637 -47.27 -29.19 -6.66
CA ASP A 637 -47.47 -30.48 -7.35
C ASP A 637 -48.97 -30.85 -7.43
N TYR A 638 -49.81 -30.17 -6.65
CA TYR A 638 -51.24 -30.45 -6.52
C TYR A 638 -52.11 -29.22 -6.83
N ILE A 639 -53.29 -29.47 -7.40
CA ILE A 639 -54.37 -28.51 -7.55
C ILE A 639 -55.27 -28.54 -6.32
N LYS A 640 -55.48 -27.39 -5.69
CA LYS A 640 -56.43 -27.25 -4.58
C LYS A 640 -57.84 -27.10 -5.13
N VAL A 641 -58.70 -28.10 -4.89
CA VAL A 641 -60.09 -28.08 -5.40
C VAL A 641 -61.09 -27.52 -4.40
N ASP A 642 -60.82 -27.64 -3.10
CA ASP A 642 -61.59 -27.00 -2.05
C ASP A 642 -60.70 -26.71 -0.81
N LEU A 643 -61.29 -26.30 0.31
CA LEU A 643 -60.51 -25.97 1.51
C LEU A 643 -59.66 -27.17 1.98
N ASN A 644 -60.18 -28.40 1.90
CA ASN A 644 -59.63 -29.61 2.48
C ASN A 644 -59.04 -30.60 1.47
N ARG A 645 -59.31 -30.48 0.16
CA ARG A 645 -58.99 -31.48 -0.86
C ARG A 645 -58.03 -30.97 -1.93
N TYR A 646 -57.07 -31.81 -2.31
CA TYR A 646 -56.02 -31.55 -3.28
C TYR A 646 -55.92 -32.72 -4.27
N ILE A 647 -55.75 -32.42 -5.56
CA ILE A 647 -55.63 -33.40 -6.66
C ILE A 647 -54.29 -33.23 -7.34
N HIS A 648 -53.54 -34.31 -7.56
CA HIS A 648 -52.25 -34.20 -8.22
C HIS A 648 -52.39 -33.62 -9.64
N LYS A 649 -51.50 -32.69 -10.03
CA LYS A 649 -51.61 -31.96 -11.32
C LYS A 649 -51.65 -32.88 -12.55
N SER A 650 -50.98 -34.02 -12.51
CA SER A 650 -51.01 -35.00 -13.61
C SER A 650 -52.38 -35.65 -13.84
N LEU A 651 -53.29 -35.57 -12.86
CA LEU A 651 -54.65 -36.14 -12.92
C LEU A 651 -55.74 -35.07 -13.05
N PHE A 652 -55.39 -33.80 -12.82
CA PHE A 652 -56.32 -32.70 -12.97
C PHE A 652 -56.31 -32.19 -14.42
N SER A 653 -57.47 -32.25 -15.09
CA SER A 653 -57.60 -31.75 -16.45
C SER A 653 -58.94 -31.05 -16.65
N ILE A 654 -58.93 -29.99 -17.46
CA ILE A 654 -60.12 -29.24 -17.86
C ILE A 654 -60.18 -29.28 -19.38
N ALA A 655 -61.35 -29.59 -19.92
CA ALA A 655 -61.55 -29.63 -21.36
C ALA A 655 -61.36 -28.22 -21.98
N PRO A 656 -60.80 -28.11 -23.20
CA PRO A 656 -60.52 -26.80 -23.81
C PRO A 656 -61.73 -25.87 -23.95
N ASP A 657 -62.91 -26.42 -24.23
CA ASP A 657 -64.19 -25.70 -24.30
C ASP A 657 -64.63 -25.15 -22.94
N ALA A 658 -64.37 -25.89 -21.85
CA ALA A 658 -64.57 -25.39 -20.50
C ALA A 658 -63.58 -24.27 -20.15
N ILE A 659 -62.31 -24.35 -20.59
CA ILE A 659 -61.33 -23.27 -20.40
C ILE A 659 -61.80 -21.97 -21.07
N ASP A 660 -62.26 -22.04 -22.32
CA ASP A 660 -62.79 -20.88 -23.03
C ASP A 660 -64.05 -20.32 -22.36
N SER A 661 -64.92 -21.20 -21.85
CA SER A 661 -66.10 -20.80 -21.09
C SER A 661 -65.73 -20.07 -19.78
N ILE A 662 -64.72 -20.56 -19.06
CA ILE A 662 -64.20 -19.90 -17.85
C ILE A 662 -63.63 -18.52 -18.21
N ARG A 663 -62.84 -18.42 -19.29
CA ARG A 663 -62.30 -17.14 -19.78
C ARG A 663 -63.42 -16.13 -20.01
N HIS A 664 -64.48 -16.50 -20.73
CA HIS A 664 -65.60 -15.60 -20.98
C HIS A 664 -66.34 -15.17 -19.71
N GLN A 665 -66.44 -16.05 -18.71
CA GLN A 665 -67.00 -15.67 -17.41
C GLN A 665 -66.11 -14.66 -16.67
N LEU A 666 -64.79 -14.85 -16.71
CA LEU A 666 -63.84 -13.91 -16.11
C LEU A 666 -63.86 -12.55 -16.82
N GLU A 667 -63.93 -12.52 -18.16
CA GLU A 667 -64.10 -11.29 -18.95
C GLU A 667 -65.36 -10.52 -18.52
N ARG A 668 -66.48 -11.23 -18.31
CA ARG A 668 -67.74 -10.64 -17.85
C ARG A 668 -67.67 -10.10 -16.42
N LEU A 669 -66.99 -10.81 -15.52
CA LEU A 669 -66.81 -10.38 -14.12
C LEU A 669 -65.91 -9.15 -14.03
N VAL A 670 -64.78 -9.17 -14.76
CA VAL A 670 -63.81 -8.07 -14.78
C VAL A 670 -64.39 -6.83 -15.45
N GLY A 671 -65.15 -7.01 -16.55
CA GLY A 671 -65.92 -5.96 -17.20
C GLY A 671 -65.18 -4.63 -17.38
N ASP A 672 -65.93 -3.53 -17.23
CA ASP A 672 -65.38 -2.17 -17.36
C ASP A 672 -64.54 -1.73 -16.14
N SER A 673 -64.64 -2.43 -14.99
CA SER A 673 -63.81 -2.10 -13.81
C SER A 673 -62.35 -2.49 -13.99
N GLY A 674 -62.04 -3.41 -14.93
CA GLY A 674 -60.68 -3.83 -15.23
C GLY A 674 -60.05 -4.75 -14.17
N TYR A 675 -60.79 -5.08 -13.11
CA TYR A 675 -60.43 -6.09 -12.11
C TYR A 675 -61.67 -6.63 -11.39
N TYR A 676 -61.50 -7.77 -10.70
CA TYR A 676 -62.52 -8.34 -9.82
C TYR A 676 -61.91 -9.07 -8.62
N GLY A 677 -62.46 -8.89 -7.42
CA GLY A 677 -62.00 -9.63 -6.23
C GLY A 677 -62.55 -11.06 -6.23
N ILE A 678 -61.69 -12.08 -6.12
CA ILE A 678 -62.14 -13.48 -6.16
C ILE A 678 -63.09 -13.82 -5.01
N PHE A 679 -62.86 -13.23 -3.84
CA PHE A 679 -63.72 -13.33 -2.65
C PHE A 679 -65.11 -12.73 -2.83
N ALA A 680 -65.33 -11.90 -3.85
CA ALA A 680 -66.62 -11.30 -4.14
C ALA A 680 -67.51 -12.20 -5.02
N ILE A 681 -67.01 -13.38 -5.44
CA ILE A 681 -67.78 -14.36 -6.21
C ILE A 681 -68.49 -15.30 -5.25
N PHE A 682 -69.80 -15.12 -5.11
CA PHE A 682 -70.67 -15.96 -4.27
C PHE A 682 -71.64 -16.83 -5.08
N ASN A 683 -71.71 -16.64 -6.40
CA ASN A 683 -72.52 -17.44 -7.31
C ASN A 683 -71.68 -17.87 -8.53
N TYR A 684 -71.67 -19.16 -8.82
CA TYR A 684 -70.93 -19.79 -9.92
C TYR A 684 -71.84 -20.36 -11.03
N ASP A 685 -73.14 -20.06 -11.06
CA ASP A 685 -74.10 -20.56 -12.07
C ASP A 685 -73.69 -20.32 -13.54
N GLY A 686 -72.82 -19.32 -13.79
CA GLY A 686 -72.30 -19.01 -15.12
C GLY A 686 -71.10 -19.85 -15.55
N PHE A 687 -70.46 -20.56 -14.62
CA PHE A 687 -69.25 -21.36 -14.91
C PHE A 687 -69.63 -22.71 -15.52
N PRO A 688 -68.75 -23.32 -16.37
CA PRO A 688 -69.06 -24.56 -17.03
C PRO A 688 -69.14 -25.73 -16.05
N LEU A 689 -69.89 -26.77 -16.41
CA LEU A 689 -69.89 -28.01 -15.65
C LEU A 689 -68.53 -28.71 -15.83
N ILE A 690 -67.84 -28.96 -14.71
CA ILE A 690 -66.60 -29.73 -14.63
C ILE A 690 -66.74 -30.78 -13.52
N ASP A 691 -65.78 -31.70 -13.40
CA ASP A 691 -65.81 -32.81 -12.42
C ASP A 691 -65.71 -32.36 -10.95
N TYR A 692 -65.61 -31.06 -10.69
CA TYR A 692 -65.39 -30.46 -9.38
C TYR A 692 -66.39 -29.34 -9.11
N GLU A 693 -66.79 -29.18 -7.85
CA GLU A 693 -67.70 -28.10 -7.42
C GLU A 693 -66.98 -26.75 -7.42
N TRP A 694 -67.61 -25.74 -8.02
CA TRP A 694 -67.05 -24.40 -8.09
C TRP A 694 -67.02 -23.70 -6.74
N ASN A 695 -65.85 -23.16 -6.41
CA ASN A 695 -65.59 -22.32 -5.26
C ASN A 695 -64.36 -21.43 -5.52
N GLU A 696 -64.06 -20.51 -4.61
CA GLU A 696 -62.97 -19.56 -4.76
C GLU A 696 -61.58 -20.21 -4.79
N HIS A 697 -61.41 -21.38 -4.14
CA HIS A 697 -60.14 -22.11 -4.16
C HIS A 697 -59.91 -22.75 -5.52
N LEU A 698 -60.92 -23.45 -6.05
CA LEU A 698 -60.85 -24.09 -7.36
C LEU A 698 -60.59 -23.05 -8.46
N LEU A 699 -61.35 -21.95 -8.47
CA LEU A 699 -61.19 -20.90 -9.47
C LEU A 699 -59.80 -20.28 -9.42
N GLN A 700 -59.27 -19.99 -8.23
CA GLN A 700 -57.90 -19.51 -8.08
C GLN A 700 -56.88 -20.48 -8.65
N SER A 701 -56.95 -21.76 -8.26
CA SER A 701 -56.01 -22.76 -8.76
C SER A 701 -56.10 -22.93 -10.27
N ILE A 702 -57.28 -22.77 -10.87
CA ILE A 702 -57.43 -22.80 -12.33
C ILE A 702 -56.77 -21.58 -12.99
N ILE A 703 -56.96 -20.37 -12.44
CA ILE A 703 -56.29 -19.15 -12.96
C ILE A 703 -54.77 -19.27 -12.86
N GLU A 704 -54.23 -19.84 -11.78
CA GLU A 704 -52.80 -19.98 -11.57
C GLU A 704 -52.13 -21.06 -12.45
N ASN A 705 -52.90 -22.03 -12.95
CA ASN A 705 -52.34 -23.20 -13.65
C ASN A 705 -52.76 -23.32 -15.12
N TYR A 706 -53.69 -22.49 -15.60
CA TYR A 706 -54.15 -22.48 -17.00
C TYR A 706 -54.06 -21.07 -17.61
N ASP A 707 -53.78 -21.00 -18.92
CA ASP A 707 -53.74 -19.73 -19.64
C ASP A 707 -55.15 -19.22 -19.98
N LEU A 708 -55.70 -18.44 -19.06
CA LEU A 708 -56.99 -17.79 -19.20
C LEU A 708 -56.89 -16.33 -19.68
N GLY A 709 -55.68 -15.79 -19.83
CA GLY A 709 -55.48 -14.36 -20.08
C GLY A 709 -55.68 -13.47 -18.84
N PHE A 710 -55.69 -14.06 -17.64
CA PHE A 710 -55.82 -13.36 -16.36
C PHE A 710 -54.73 -13.81 -15.38
N LYS A 711 -54.36 -12.93 -14.46
CA LYS A 711 -53.50 -13.22 -13.30
C LYS A 711 -54.15 -12.75 -12.01
N LEU A 712 -53.63 -13.25 -10.89
CA LEU A 712 -54.06 -12.84 -9.55
C LEU A 712 -53.00 -11.97 -8.89
N LEU A 713 -53.44 -10.86 -8.30
CA LEU A 713 -52.64 -10.04 -7.39
C LEU A 713 -53.10 -10.32 -5.97
N GLU A 714 -52.25 -10.97 -5.17
CA GLU A 714 -52.57 -11.41 -3.81
C GLU A 714 -51.76 -10.65 -2.77
N PRO A 715 -52.32 -10.48 -1.55
CA PRO A 715 -51.51 -10.13 -0.40
C PRO A 715 -50.44 -11.20 -0.10
N THR A 716 -49.25 -10.73 0.25
CA THR A 716 -48.07 -11.48 0.68
C THR A 716 -48.39 -12.44 1.81
N VAL A 717 -49.20 -11.99 2.78
CA VAL A 717 -49.69 -12.85 3.87
C VAL A 717 -50.93 -13.62 3.39
N LYS A 718 -50.69 -14.85 2.92
CA LYS A 718 -51.74 -15.76 2.48
C LYS A 718 -52.56 -16.27 3.68
N ASP A 719 -53.89 -16.26 3.57
CA ASP A 719 -54.79 -17.01 4.46
C ASP A 719 -55.35 -18.20 3.69
N ARG A 720 -55.14 -19.41 4.20
CA ARG A 720 -55.62 -20.63 3.55
C ARG A 720 -57.15 -20.70 3.45
N ARG A 721 -57.85 -20.13 4.45
CA ARG A 721 -59.31 -20.22 4.58
C ARG A 721 -60.04 -19.27 3.66
N TYR A 722 -59.45 -18.13 3.34
CA TYR A 722 -60.09 -17.07 2.56
C TYR A 722 -59.15 -16.59 1.48
N LYS A 723 -59.54 -16.76 0.21
CA LYS A 723 -58.77 -16.26 -0.93
C LYS A 723 -58.98 -14.75 -1.07
N LYS A 724 -57.89 -13.99 -1.14
CA LYS A 724 -57.91 -12.52 -1.18
C LYS A 724 -57.44 -11.94 -2.51
N GLY A 725 -57.22 -12.80 -3.50
CA GLY A 725 -56.68 -12.39 -4.79
C GLY A 725 -57.60 -11.48 -5.59
N ILE A 726 -56.98 -10.53 -6.28
CA ILE A 726 -57.64 -9.67 -7.25
C ILE A 726 -57.32 -10.18 -8.65
N ILE A 727 -58.35 -10.57 -9.38
CA ILE A 727 -58.29 -11.01 -10.77
C ILE A 727 -58.08 -9.77 -11.63
N VAL A 728 -57.01 -9.76 -12.41
CA VAL A 728 -56.69 -8.71 -13.39
C VAL A 728 -56.30 -9.34 -14.73
N PRO A 729 -56.50 -8.64 -15.87
CA PRO A 729 -55.99 -9.11 -17.15
C PRO A 729 -54.47 -9.35 -17.12
N GLN A 730 -53.99 -10.33 -17.89
CA GLN A 730 -52.58 -10.71 -17.93
C GLN A 730 -51.66 -9.52 -18.25
N GLY A 731 -52.12 -8.62 -19.12
CA GLY A 731 -51.39 -7.39 -19.51
C GLY A 731 -51.40 -6.26 -18.47
N ASN A 732 -52.01 -6.42 -17.30
CA ASN A 732 -51.99 -5.41 -16.26
C ASN A 732 -50.55 -5.14 -15.77
N PRO A 733 -50.09 -3.87 -15.71
CA PRO A 733 -48.71 -3.54 -15.41
C PRO A 733 -48.29 -3.78 -13.95
N CYS A 734 -49.25 -3.86 -13.02
CA CYS A 734 -48.98 -4.05 -11.60
C CYS A 734 -48.38 -5.43 -11.34
N GLN A 735 -47.32 -5.48 -10.52
CA GLN A 735 -46.62 -6.73 -10.18
C GLN A 735 -47.06 -7.25 -8.81
N SER A 736 -47.44 -6.35 -7.90
CA SER A 736 -47.89 -6.69 -6.55
C SER A 736 -49.31 -6.18 -6.25
N PHE A 737 -49.90 -6.68 -5.16
CA PHE A 737 -51.15 -6.14 -4.62
C PHE A 737 -50.99 -4.69 -4.14
N GLU A 738 -49.84 -4.35 -3.55
CA GLU A 738 -49.50 -2.97 -3.16
C GLU A 738 -49.47 -2.02 -4.37
N ASP A 739 -48.77 -2.40 -5.45
CA ASP A 739 -48.71 -1.63 -6.69
C ASP A 739 -50.11 -1.34 -7.21
N PHE A 740 -50.98 -2.35 -7.14
CA PHE A 740 -52.35 -2.26 -7.61
C PHE A 740 -53.19 -1.30 -6.75
N VAL A 741 -53.04 -1.36 -5.43
CA VAL A 741 -53.68 -0.40 -4.51
C VAL A 741 -53.22 1.03 -4.82
N ILE A 742 -51.92 1.25 -5.02
CA ILE A 742 -51.35 2.55 -5.40
C ILE A 742 -51.90 3.02 -6.75
N ALA A 743 -51.96 2.12 -7.74
CA ALA A 743 -52.51 2.44 -9.06
C ALA A 743 -53.96 2.90 -8.97
N GLN A 744 -54.78 2.24 -8.13
CA GLN A 744 -56.17 2.66 -7.91
C GLN A 744 -56.26 4.01 -7.19
N MET A 745 -55.40 4.25 -6.19
CA MET A 745 -55.35 5.56 -5.53
C MET A 745 -54.96 6.68 -6.51
N LYS A 746 -54.00 6.42 -7.42
CA LYS A 746 -53.61 7.35 -8.49
C LYS A 746 -54.77 7.66 -9.45
N ILE A 747 -55.50 6.63 -9.89
CA ILE A 747 -56.68 6.78 -10.76
C ILE A 747 -57.73 7.68 -10.10
N ASP A 748 -57.92 7.54 -8.79
CA ASP A 748 -58.86 8.34 -8.00
C ASP A 748 -58.33 9.72 -7.58
N GLY A 749 -57.08 10.07 -7.93
CA GLY A 749 -56.46 11.33 -7.53
C GLY A 749 -56.16 11.43 -6.03
N ILE A 750 -56.04 10.30 -5.33
CA ILE A 750 -55.75 10.22 -3.89
C ILE A 750 -54.24 10.04 -3.71
N THR A 751 -53.52 11.06 -3.24
CA THR A 751 -52.09 10.97 -2.93
C THR A 751 -51.80 10.70 -1.45
N SER A 752 -52.79 10.95 -0.58
CA SER A 752 -52.72 10.75 0.87
C SER A 752 -54.09 10.36 1.41
N ILE A 753 -54.15 9.38 2.31
CA ILE A 753 -55.40 8.94 2.94
C ILE A 753 -55.20 8.58 4.42
N ALA A 754 -56.06 9.10 5.29
CA ALA A 754 -56.03 8.77 6.72
C ALA A 754 -56.26 7.27 6.95
N LYS A 755 -55.53 6.69 7.91
CA LYS A 755 -55.58 5.26 8.26
C LYS A 755 -57.00 4.77 8.51
N ASP A 756 -57.80 5.54 9.25
CA ASP A 756 -59.20 5.21 9.56
C ASP A 756 -60.11 5.22 8.32
N ALA A 757 -59.77 6.04 7.32
CA ALA A 757 -60.50 6.13 6.05
C ALA A 757 -60.02 5.10 5.02
N PHE A 758 -58.77 4.64 5.11
CA PHE A 758 -58.14 3.76 4.12
C PHE A 758 -58.80 2.38 4.06
N SER A 759 -59.10 1.78 5.21
CA SER A 759 -59.88 0.53 5.29
C SER A 759 -61.25 0.65 4.60
N GLY A 760 -61.92 1.80 4.74
CA GLY A 760 -63.19 2.07 4.06
C GLY A 760 -63.03 2.21 2.55
N TYR A 761 -61.94 2.87 2.11
CA TYR A 761 -61.59 3.00 0.71
C TYR A 761 -61.36 1.64 0.03
N LEU A 762 -60.49 0.80 0.61
CA LEU A 762 -60.17 -0.53 0.06
C LEU A 762 -61.44 -1.41 -0.10
N ARG A 763 -62.35 -1.38 0.88
CA ARG A 763 -63.63 -2.10 0.79
C ARG A 763 -64.56 -1.55 -0.27
N ARG A 764 -64.71 -0.23 -0.37
CA ARG A 764 -65.55 0.40 -1.41
C ARG A 764 -65.04 0.09 -2.82
N LYS A 765 -63.72 -0.03 -2.98
CA LYS A 765 -63.08 -0.45 -4.22
C LYS A 765 -63.11 -1.96 -4.45
N GLY A 766 -63.63 -2.77 -3.52
CA GLY A 766 -63.64 -4.22 -3.66
C GLY A 766 -62.24 -4.84 -3.66
N LEU A 767 -61.25 -4.18 -3.05
CA LEU A 767 -59.86 -4.67 -2.95
C LEU A 767 -59.66 -5.55 -1.72
N VAL A 768 -60.50 -5.40 -0.71
CA VAL A 768 -60.52 -6.24 0.49
C VAL A 768 -61.97 -6.50 0.93
N LEU A 769 -62.21 -7.64 1.57
CA LEU A 769 -63.51 -8.00 2.13
C LEU A 769 -63.70 -7.45 3.56
N THR A 770 -62.65 -7.46 4.38
CA THR A 770 -62.72 -7.14 5.81
C THR A 770 -62.26 -5.71 6.10
N ALA A 771 -62.49 -5.22 7.33
CA ALA A 771 -62.00 -3.91 7.76
C ALA A 771 -60.48 -3.88 8.00
N THR A 772 -59.82 -5.03 7.97
CA THR A 772 -58.39 -5.15 8.28
C THR A 772 -57.56 -4.75 7.06
N ILE A 773 -56.67 -3.77 7.24
CA ILE A 773 -55.70 -3.37 6.21
C ILE A 773 -54.58 -4.43 6.17
N PRO A 774 -54.25 -5.01 5.00
CA PRO A 774 -53.13 -5.95 4.86
C PRO A 774 -51.81 -5.37 5.37
N ILE A 775 -51.01 -6.19 6.07
CA ILE A 775 -49.81 -5.70 6.78
C ILE A 775 -48.74 -5.15 5.84
N GLU A 776 -48.61 -5.71 4.63
CA GLU A 776 -47.70 -5.22 3.59
C GLU A 776 -47.98 -3.79 3.14
N LEU A 777 -49.21 -3.28 3.32
CA LEU A 777 -49.51 -1.88 3.00
C LEU A 777 -48.98 -0.92 4.09
N TYR A 778 -48.53 -1.43 5.24
CA TYR A 778 -47.89 -0.64 6.30
C TYR A 778 -46.38 -0.52 6.11
N ASP A 779 -45.75 -1.62 5.68
CA ASP A 779 -44.30 -1.78 5.60
C ASP A 779 -43.81 -2.00 4.15
N GLY A 780 -44.61 -1.59 3.17
CA GLY A 780 -44.31 -1.75 1.75
C GLY A 780 -43.34 -0.69 1.21
N ASP A 781 -42.71 -0.98 0.08
CA ASP A 781 -41.71 -0.09 -0.53
C ASP A 781 -42.35 1.13 -1.24
N GLY A 782 -43.63 1.02 -1.63
CA GLY A 782 -44.34 2.04 -2.40
C GLY A 782 -45.30 2.91 -1.56
N LEU A 783 -45.94 2.32 -0.55
CA LEU A 783 -46.90 2.96 0.34
C LEU A 783 -46.28 3.09 1.73
N ARG A 784 -46.19 4.32 2.25
CA ARG A 784 -45.61 4.60 3.57
C ARG A 784 -46.63 5.25 4.50
N LEU A 785 -46.57 4.88 5.78
CA LEU A 785 -47.39 5.50 6.83
C LEU A 785 -46.67 6.71 7.43
N GLU A 786 -47.09 7.93 7.08
CA GLU A 786 -46.61 9.18 7.67
C GLU A 786 -47.62 9.71 8.69
N GLY A 787 -47.27 9.61 9.97
CA GLY A 787 -48.18 9.97 11.06
C GLY A 787 -49.42 9.07 11.06
N ASN A 788 -50.58 9.61 10.66
CA ASN A 788 -51.84 8.87 10.54
C ASN A 788 -52.31 8.69 9.09
N ASN A 789 -51.49 9.02 8.10
CA ASN A 789 -51.86 8.95 6.68
C ASN A 789 -50.98 7.97 5.93
N PHE A 790 -51.60 7.15 5.07
CA PHE A 790 -50.91 6.42 4.03
C PHE A 790 -50.66 7.36 2.84
N VAL A 791 -49.41 7.44 2.41
CA VAL A 791 -48.95 8.26 1.28
C VAL A 791 -48.07 7.42 0.36
N PHE A 792 -48.09 7.74 -0.93
CA PHE A 792 -47.12 7.23 -1.90
C PHE A 792 -46.46 8.41 -2.62
N GLY A 793 -45.17 8.27 -2.91
CA GLY A 793 -44.36 9.26 -3.63
C GLY A 793 -44.01 8.77 -5.01
#